data_AF-A0A8C9ZXN5-F1
#
_entry.id   AF-A0A8C9ZXN5-F1
#
_cell.length_a   1.000
_cell.length_b   1.000
_cell.length_c   1.000
_cell.angle_alpha   90.00
_cell.angle_beta   90.00
_cell.angle_gamma   90.00
#
_symmetry.space_group_name_H-M   'P 1'
#
loop_
_entity.id
_entity.type
_entity.pdbx_description
1 polymer ?
#
loop_
_entity_poly.entity_id
_entity_poly.type
_entity_poly.pdbx_seq_one_letter_code
_entity_poly.pdbx_strand_id
1 'polypeptide(L)'
;MGTGVDRFLWSVVLLLPVLGLSEALPASWMPGEYQNTTADALRFLSDYNSTAEEVLFFSVSASWNYNTNITTHNSELQVKASLEEQAFSSEWGLKAKQVFSREFTLPDPSDKKLMEKIMLLGVANLPQKDREEYNTILSTMDNIYSTAKVKPAPNVSWSLEPELTDIMANSRSYKRLLYVWEAWHNESGVPLRQYYPRFVELSNNASVADGFTDTGDDWRSWYESKTFEQDIEELYRTIEPLYQNLHAFVRRQLYKQYGPKYINLKGPIPAHLLGNMWAQTWNNIYGMMIPFPDKPNLDVTDEMVRQGYNATHMFRVAEEFFTSLGLEKMPEEFWDGSMLVKPDGREVVCHASAWDFYNRKDFRIKQCTTVTMEQLFTVHHEMGHVQYYLQYKDQPVGYRRGANPGFHEAIGDVLSLSVSTPKHLQTINLLENVTSDPETDTNYLLKMALEKIAFLPFGYLIDQWRWGVFSGETPPERYNADWWHLRTKYQGICPPTRRTEDHFDPGAKYHIPGNTPYIRYFVSFILQFQLHEKLCAAAKHTGPLHTCDIYRSKEAGAILKKILQAGSSQPWPDVLQDAIGNNKLDASSLMKYFDPIIKWLEKQNVNETLGWPDFNWVPPIPEGYPEDIDKNTDELDAKNFLNEYNSTAEVVWNAYTEASWKYNTEINEANKQAMLEKNLEMSAHTLKYGQKARQYDTTDFQDGSVKRIIKKLSDIERAALSTPQLEEYNTLLSNMETKYSVAQVCRDNGMCHPLDPDLQKIMAESRDYDELLFAWKGWRDAAGKVLRQDYKRYVELANTAAKLNGHSDNGAFWRSLYETPTFEEDLEALWKELEPLYQNVHAYVRRALYKKYGSKHINLKGPIPAHLLGNMWAQTWSGIMDLAMPYPDATQVDATPAMVSQGWNAVRMFKESDNFFTSLGLLPMPQEFWEKSMLEKPSNGRQVVCHASAWDFYNRKDFRIKQCTVVTMDDLITAHHEMGHVQYFLQYKDQPVSFRDGANPGFHEAIGDVLALSVSTPKHLQSIGLLDKVENNHESDINFLMSMALDKIAFLPFGYLMDQWRWKVFDGRIPSTEYNKEWWNLRMKYQGLCPPVTRTEDDFDPGAKFHIPANVPYVRYFVSFIIQFQFHKALCDAAKHVGPLHTCDIYKSKEAGKLLGDVMKLGFSKPWPEAMAMITGQPKMSAQPLMEYFQPLIEWLEKENNKNNDTRGWPEYDWKPNVLESTSNTLMQALIFVFVYMYLIYVK
;
A
#
# COMPACT_ATOMS: atom_id res chain seq x y z
N MET A 1 -3.74 32.61 54.50
CA MET A 1 -4.30 32.84 55.86
C MET A 1 -4.83 31.50 56.37
N GLY A 2 -4.44 31.09 57.59
CA GLY A 2 -4.79 29.83 58.28
C GLY A 2 -3.86 28.67 57.90
N THR A 3 -2.72 28.31 58.52
CA THR A 3 -2.19 28.14 59.91
C THR A 3 -2.76 26.99 60.74
N GLY A 4 -1.86 26.02 61.03
CA GLY A 4 -1.90 24.96 62.05
C GLY A 4 -1.15 23.73 61.51
N VAL A 5 0.19 23.57 61.64
CA VAL A 5 1.04 23.45 62.84
C VAL A 5 0.54 22.38 63.81
N ASP A 6 1.05 21.15 63.68
CA ASP A 6 1.76 20.49 64.79
C ASP A 6 2.51 19.23 64.35
N ARG A 7 3.83 19.26 64.59
CA ARG A 7 4.78 18.16 64.90
C ARG A 7 6.14 18.33 64.22
N PHE A 8 6.85 19.35 64.70
CA PHE A 8 8.32 19.41 64.70
C PHE A 8 8.77 18.88 66.06
N LEU A 9 9.50 17.76 66.11
CA LEU A 9 10.47 17.42 67.15
C LEU A 9 11.10 16.05 66.83
N TRP A 10 12.14 16.08 65.98
CA TRP A 10 13.45 15.44 66.16
C TRP A 10 14.11 15.31 64.79
N SER A 11 14.78 16.38 64.38
CA SER A 11 15.73 16.39 63.28
C SER A 11 16.97 17.10 63.82
N VAL A 12 18.02 16.34 64.11
CA VAL A 12 19.47 16.66 64.08
C VAL A 12 20.20 15.44 64.65
N VAL A 13 21.34 15.07 64.06
CA VAL A 13 22.20 13.86 64.27
C VAL A 13 21.73 12.70 63.37
N LEU A 14 22.30 12.36 62.20
CA LEU A 14 23.67 12.44 61.68
C LEU A 14 23.67 12.67 60.15
N LEU A 15 24.39 13.70 59.70
CA LEU A 15 25.03 13.73 58.37
C LEU A 15 26.42 13.11 58.55
N LEU A 16 26.60 11.88 58.06
CA LEU A 16 27.90 11.26 57.83
C LEU A 16 27.97 10.86 56.34
N PRO A 17 29.12 11.04 55.68
CA PRO A 17 29.34 10.46 54.36
C PRO A 17 29.49 8.95 54.55
N VAL A 18 28.57 8.14 54.01
CA VAL A 18 28.73 6.68 54.01
C VAL A 18 29.73 6.32 52.90
N LEU A 19 31.01 6.48 53.23
CA LEU A 19 32.10 5.74 52.61
C LEU A 19 32.06 4.30 53.12
N GLY A 20 32.31 3.35 52.22
CA GLY A 20 32.11 1.91 52.42
C GLY A 20 32.77 1.32 53.67
N LEU A 21 31.93 0.92 54.61
CA LEU A 21 32.23 -0.11 55.60
C LEU A 21 31.33 -1.30 55.28
N SER A 22 31.95 -2.42 54.93
CA SER A 22 31.35 -3.75 54.96
C SER A 22 30.69 -3.93 56.33
N GLU A 23 29.36 -4.01 56.37
CA GLU A 23 28.69 -4.61 57.51
C GLU A 23 29.05 -6.10 57.47
N ALA A 24 29.80 -6.56 58.46
CA ALA A 24 30.06 -7.99 58.62
C ALA A 24 28.73 -8.74 58.64
N LEU A 25 28.68 -9.93 58.01
CA LEU A 25 27.50 -10.77 58.03
C LEU A 25 26.93 -10.87 59.45
N PRO A 26 25.59 -10.84 59.62
CA PRO A 26 24.97 -11.10 60.90
C PRO A 26 25.56 -12.35 61.53
N ALA A 27 25.84 -12.32 62.85
CA ALA A 27 26.44 -13.47 63.53
C ALA A 27 25.59 -14.75 63.40
N SER A 28 24.27 -14.62 63.20
CA SER A 28 23.35 -15.71 62.91
C SER A 28 23.54 -16.35 61.53
N TRP A 29 24.17 -15.65 60.59
CA TRP A 29 24.43 -16.12 59.23
C TRP A 29 25.84 -16.70 59.05
N MET A 30 26.69 -16.61 60.06
CA MET A 30 28.04 -17.17 60.05
C MET A 30 28.00 -18.68 60.33
N PRO A 31 28.86 -19.48 59.66
CA PRO A 31 28.97 -20.89 59.98
C PRO A 31 29.52 -21.09 61.40
N GLY A 32 28.98 -22.08 62.11
CA GLY A 32 29.50 -22.50 63.42
C GLY A 32 30.87 -23.18 63.36
N GLU A 33 31.25 -23.81 64.48
CA GLU A 33 32.46 -24.63 64.57
C GLU A 33 32.13 -26.11 64.32
N TYR A 34 32.95 -26.76 63.49
CA TYR A 34 32.74 -28.14 63.04
C TYR A 34 34.05 -28.91 63.03
N GLN A 35 33.98 -30.21 63.31
CA GLN A 35 35.08 -31.16 63.20
C GLN A 35 34.92 -32.00 61.93
N ASN A 36 36.02 -32.52 61.39
CA ASN A 36 36.03 -33.39 60.21
C ASN A 36 35.49 -34.81 60.53
N THR A 37 34.19 -34.91 60.86
CA THR A 37 33.47 -36.14 61.21
C THR A 37 32.13 -36.19 60.50
N THR A 38 31.59 -37.39 60.26
CA THR A 38 30.31 -37.55 59.56
C THR A 38 29.15 -36.85 60.29
N ALA A 39 29.12 -36.88 61.62
CA ALA A 39 28.07 -36.24 62.41
C ALA A 39 28.09 -34.70 62.27
N ASP A 40 29.28 -34.10 62.32
CA ASP A 40 29.42 -32.65 62.15
C ASP A 40 29.23 -32.21 60.69
N ALA A 41 29.53 -33.05 59.71
CA ALA A 41 29.22 -32.79 58.30
C ALA A 41 27.69 -32.77 58.05
N LEU A 42 26.94 -33.71 58.64
CA LEU A 42 25.47 -33.69 58.57
C LEU A 42 24.87 -32.48 59.31
N ARG A 43 25.45 -32.10 60.47
CA ARG A 43 25.07 -30.87 61.17
C ARG A 43 25.34 -29.65 60.31
N PHE A 44 26.52 -29.55 59.69
CA PHE A 44 26.89 -28.47 58.77
C PHE A 44 25.87 -28.31 57.63
N LEU A 45 25.48 -29.41 56.97
CA LEU A 45 24.49 -29.35 55.88
C LEU A 45 23.12 -28.87 56.36
N SER A 46 22.69 -29.31 57.55
CA SER A 46 21.44 -28.85 58.17
C SER A 46 21.49 -27.35 58.51
N ASP A 47 22.54 -26.92 59.18
CA ASP A 47 22.72 -25.52 59.60
C ASP A 47 22.86 -24.60 58.38
N TYR A 48 23.58 -25.04 57.34
CA TYR A 48 23.68 -24.34 56.05
C TYR A 48 22.30 -24.17 55.44
N ASN A 49 21.50 -25.23 55.41
CA ASN A 49 20.19 -25.20 54.76
C ASN A 49 19.24 -24.20 55.42
N SER A 50 19.15 -24.18 56.76
CA SER A 50 18.31 -23.21 57.47
C SER A 50 18.78 -21.78 57.25
N THR A 51 20.09 -21.55 57.25
CA THR A 51 20.67 -20.22 57.08
C THR A 51 20.51 -19.72 55.64
N ALA A 52 20.71 -20.61 54.66
CA ALA A 52 20.57 -20.29 53.24
C ALA A 52 19.13 -19.87 52.90
N GLU A 53 18.10 -20.47 53.50
CA GLU A 53 16.70 -20.06 53.31
C GLU A 53 16.48 -18.58 53.70
N GLU A 54 17.08 -18.11 54.80
CA GLU A 54 16.99 -16.71 55.24
C GLU A 54 17.75 -15.74 54.32
N VAL A 55 19.00 -16.08 54.00
CA VAL A 55 19.87 -15.23 53.18
C VAL A 55 19.32 -15.09 51.76
N LEU A 56 18.90 -16.20 51.15
CA LEU A 56 18.32 -16.18 49.80
C LEU A 56 16.96 -15.48 49.78
N PHE A 57 16.13 -15.62 50.81
CA PHE A 57 14.89 -14.84 50.92
C PHE A 57 15.18 -13.33 50.88
N PHE A 58 16.19 -12.86 51.61
CA PHE A 58 16.59 -11.45 51.61
C PHE A 58 17.09 -10.99 50.24
N SER A 59 18.00 -11.76 49.61
CA SER A 59 18.56 -11.45 48.29
C SER A 59 17.50 -11.44 47.19
N VAL A 60 16.64 -12.46 47.16
CA VAL A 60 15.52 -12.56 46.19
C VAL A 60 14.52 -11.43 46.38
N SER A 61 14.21 -11.06 47.63
CA SER A 61 13.31 -9.94 47.91
C SER A 61 13.83 -8.61 47.38
N ALA A 62 15.14 -8.33 47.54
CA ALA A 62 15.76 -7.13 46.98
C ALA A 62 15.74 -7.14 45.44
N SER A 63 16.06 -8.29 44.83
CA SER A 63 16.02 -8.46 43.37
C SER A 63 14.61 -8.31 42.80
N TRP A 64 13.60 -8.86 43.47
CA TRP A 64 12.19 -8.70 43.10
C TRP A 64 11.76 -7.23 43.12
N ASN A 65 12.13 -6.50 44.18
CA ASN A 65 11.81 -5.08 44.31
C ASN A 65 12.44 -4.23 43.20
N TYR A 66 13.68 -4.52 42.80
CA TYR A 66 14.31 -3.87 41.65
C TYR A 66 13.62 -4.21 40.33
N ASN A 67 13.40 -5.50 40.06
CA ASN A 67 12.79 -5.98 38.82
C ASN A 67 11.35 -5.48 38.60
N THR A 68 10.62 -5.24 39.69
CA THR A 68 9.24 -4.73 39.67
C THR A 68 9.15 -3.22 39.89
N ASN A 69 10.27 -2.54 40.17
CA ASN A 69 10.35 -1.10 40.35
C ASN A 69 11.79 -0.61 40.14
N ILE A 70 12.15 -0.30 38.89
CA ILE A 70 13.51 0.07 38.51
C ILE A 70 13.81 1.49 39.01
N THR A 71 14.65 1.59 40.05
CA THR A 71 15.13 2.85 40.62
C THR A 71 16.58 2.69 41.07
N THR A 72 17.34 3.80 41.14
CA THR A 72 18.71 3.80 41.68
C THR A 72 18.75 3.23 43.10
N HIS A 73 17.78 3.60 43.95
CA HIS A 73 17.69 3.09 45.31
C HIS A 73 17.52 1.56 45.36
N ASN A 74 16.60 1.00 44.55
CA ASN A 74 16.39 -0.44 44.53
C ASN A 74 17.58 -1.19 43.90
N SER A 75 18.29 -0.58 42.94
CA SER A 75 19.53 -1.14 42.38
C SER A 75 20.62 -1.23 43.45
N GLU A 76 20.83 -0.18 44.24
CA GLU A 76 21.79 -0.20 45.36
C GLU A 76 21.44 -1.26 46.41
N LEU A 77 20.15 -1.40 46.74
CA LEU A 77 19.67 -2.43 47.67
C LEU A 77 19.89 -3.85 47.12
N GLN A 78 19.62 -4.05 45.83
CA GLN A 78 19.88 -5.33 45.15
C GLN A 78 21.37 -5.67 45.20
N VAL A 79 22.24 -4.73 44.84
CA VAL A 79 23.70 -4.93 44.90
C VAL A 79 24.16 -5.24 46.32
N LYS A 80 23.67 -4.51 47.34
CA LYS A 80 23.99 -4.79 48.75
C LYS A 80 23.58 -6.20 49.15
N ALA A 81 22.35 -6.61 48.83
CA ALA A 81 21.85 -7.95 49.18
C ALA A 81 22.62 -9.07 48.44
N SER A 82 22.99 -8.86 47.18
CA SER A 82 23.85 -9.80 46.43
C SER A 82 25.25 -9.91 47.03
N LEU A 83 25.83 -8.82 47.55
CA LEU A 83 27.12 -8.87 48.24
C LEU A 83 27.04 -9.65 49.56
N GLU A 84 25.94 -9.52 50.31
CA GLU A 84 25.69 -10.31 51.52
C GLU A 84 25.52 -11.81 51.20
N GLU A 85 24.76 -12.16 50.16
CA GLU A 85 24.63 -13.54 49.67
C GLU A 85 26.00 -14.13 49.25
N GLN A 86 26.81 -13.35 48.53
CA GLN A 86 28.15 -13.78 48.12
C GLN A 86 29.10 -13.90 49.31
N ALA A 87 28.99 -13.03 50.32
CA ALA A 87 29.74 -13.19 51.55
C ALA A 87 29.33 -14.47 52.29
N PHE A 88 28.02 -14.76 52.40
CA PHE A 88 27.51 -16.00 52.98
C PHE A 88 28.06 -17.23 52.25
N SER A 89 27.97 -17.25 50.92
CA SER A 89 28.53 -18.33 50.11
C SER A 89 30.04 -18.49 50.35
N SER A 90 30.78 -17.38 50.43
CA SER A 90 32.22 -17.39 50.74
C SER A 90 32.52 -18.02 52.09
N GLU A 91 31.90 -17.56 53.18
CA GLU A 91 32.16 -18.04 54.54
C GLU A 91 31.81 -19.52 54.69
N TRP A 92 30.63 -19.93 54.21
CA TRP A 92 30.18 -21.32 54.31
C TRP A 92 30.99 -22.26 53.41
N GLY A 93 31.24 -21.88 52.16
CA GLY A 93 32.01 -22.72 51.25
C GLY A 93 33.50 -22.81 51.63
N LEU A 94 34.11 -21.72 52.14
CA LEU A 94 35.47 -21.77 52.68
C LEU A 94 35.54 -22.62 53.95
N LYS A 95 34.56 -22.51 54.87
CA LYS A 95 34.48 -23.40 56.03
C LYS A 95 34.36 -24.86 55.60
N ALA A 96 33.53 -25.16 54.59
CA ALA A 96 33.42 -26.50 54.03
C ALA A 96 34.77 -27.00 53.48
N LYS A 97 35.46 -26.20 52.64
CA LYS A 97 36.79 -26.52 52.08
C LYS A 97 37.87 -26.71 53.16
N GLN A 98 37.81 -25.95 54.25
CA GLN A 98 38.80 -26.02 55.35
C GLN A 98 38.60 -27.24 56.25
N VAL A 99 37.34 -27.57 56.57
CA VAL A 99 37.02 -28.62 57.56
C VAL A 99 36.88 -29.99 56.89
N PHE A 100 36.26 -30.07 55.71
CA PHE A 100 35.94 -31.33 55.03
C PHE A 100 36.78 -31.44 53.75
N SER A 101 37.57 -32.51 53.60
CA SER A 101 38.37 -32.72 52.39
C SER A 101 37.47 -33.08 51.20
N ARG A 102 37.89 -32.78 49.96
CA ARG A 102 37.18 -33.23 48.74
C ARG A 102 37.05 -34.76 48.64
N GLU A 103 37.89 -35.51 49.34
CA GLU A 103 37.85 -36.98 49.42
C GLU A 103 36.98 -37.50 50.59
N PHE A 104 36.42 -36.60 51.41
CA PHE A 104 35.57 -36.95 52.54
C PHE A 104 34.32 -37.70 52.07
N THR A 105 34.05 -38.83 52.69
CA THR A 105 32.98 -39.74 52.28
C THR A 105 31.80 -39.62 53.24
N LEU A 106 30.63 -39.24 52.70
CA LEU A 106 29.37 -39.24 53.43
C LEU A 106 28.58 -40.52 53.12
N PRO A 107 27.78 -41.04 54.08
CA PRO A 107 27.00 -42.25 53.89
C PRO A 107 25.95 -42.14 52.77
N ASP A 108 25.35 -40.96 52.61
CA ASP A 108 24.41 -40.67 51.53
C ASP A 108 25.14 -39.95 50.37
N PRO A 109 25.10 -40.51 49.14
CA PRO A 109 25.61 -39.84 47.95
C PRO A 109 24.99 -38.45 47.69
N SER A 110 23.74 -38.23 48.12
CA SER A 110 23.08 -36.93 48.04
C SER A 110 23.80 -35.94 48.97
N ASP A 111 24.00 -36.27 50.24
CA ASP A 111 24.71 -35.36 51.16
C ASP A 111 26.12 -35.00 50.67
N LYS A 112 26.82 -35.94 50.03
CA LYS A 112 28.11 -35.68 49.38
C LYS A 112 27.98 -34.65 48.24
N LYS A 113 27.02 -34.85 47.33
CA LYS A 113 26.76 -33.93 46.22
C LYS A 113 26.33 -32.54 46.71
N LEU A 114 25.57 -32.47 47.80
CA LEU A 114 25.20 -31.20 48.42
C LEU A 114 26.41 -30.48 49.02
N MET A 115 27.29 -31.21 49.72
CA MET A 115 28.55 -30.67 50.24
C MET A 115 29.45 -30.15 49.11
N GLU A 116 29.59 -30.89 48.01
CA GLU A 116 30.36 -30.46 46.83
C GLU A 116 29.80 -29.18 46.22
N LYS A 117 28.47 -29.02 46.14
CA LYS A 117 27.83 -27.79 45.67
C LYS A 117 28.13 -26.59 46.59
N ILE A 118 28.12 -26.77 47.91
CA ILE A 118 28.44 -25.70 48.87
C ILE A 118 29.91 -25.27 48.75
N MET A 119 30.81 -26.19 48.36
CA MET A 119 32.21 -25.87 48.10
C MET A 119 32.42 -25.07 46.80
N LEU A 120 31.45 -24.96 45.90
CA LEU A 120 31.55 -24.09 44.72
C LEU A 120 31.12 -22.68 45.12
N LEU A 121 32.05 -21.73 45.06
CA LEU A 121 31.84 -20.36 45.54
C LEU A 121 31.28 -19.43 44.44
N GLY A 122 31.46 -19.80 43.17
CA GLY A 122 31.11 -18.99 42.01
C GLY A 122 31.76 -17.61 42.09
N VAL A 123 30.96 -16.56 41.89
CA VAL A 123 31.38 -15.16 41.99
C VAL A 123 31.92 -14.77 43.37
N ALA A 124 31.62 -15.53 44.43
CA ALA A 124 32.19 -15.30 45.75
C ALA A 124 33.71 -15.58 45.83
N ASN A 125 34.30 -16.22 44.82
CA ASN A 125 35.76 -16.36 44.69
C ASN A 125 36.49 -15.05 44.40
N LEU A 126 35.79 -14.05 43.84
CA LEU A 126 36.41 -12.78 43.47
C LEU A 126 36.73 -11.93 44.72
N PRO A 127 37.81 -11.13 44.69
CA PRO A 127 38.03 -10.09 45.68
C PRO A 127 36.80 -9.18 45.83
N GLN A 128 36.55 -8.63 47.03
CA GLN A 128 35.35 -7.82 47.29
C GLN A 128 35.14 -6.70 46.25
N LYS A 129 36.19 -5.97 45.90
CA LYS A 129 36.12 -4.89 44.90
C LYS A 129 35.66 -5.41 43.52
N ASP A 130 36.18 -6.55 43.11
CA ASP A 130 35.86 -7.16 41.81
C ASP A 130 34.43 -7.74 41.82
N ARG A 131 33.93 -8.22 42.97
CA ARG A 131 32.53 -8.62 43.17
C ARG A 131 31.56 -7.44 43.05
N GLU A 132 31.89 -6.33 43.70
CA GLU A 132 31.13 -5.08 43.60
C GLU A 132 31.07 -4.60 42.14
N GLU A 133 32.21 -4.62 41.44
CA GLU A 133 32.29 -4.28 40.01
C GLU A 133 31.43 -5.22 39.14
N TYR A 134 31.54 -6.54 39.34
CA TYR A 134 30.76 -7.54 38.62
C TYR A 134 29.24 -7.30 38.75
N ASN A 135 28.74 -7.13 39.98
CA ASN A 135 27.33 -6.89 40.25
C ASN A 135 26.85 -5.54 39.69
N THR A 136 27.69 -4.51 39.77
CA THR A 136 27.40 -3.18 39.20
C THR A 136 27.29 -3.24 37.68
N ILE A 137 28.20 -3.96 37.02
CA ILE A 137 28.15 -4.14 35.56
C ILE A 137 26.86 -4.85 35.15
N LEU A 138 26.50 -5.96 35.81
CA LEU A 138 25.26 -6.68 35.52
C LEU A 138 24.02 -5.79 35.69
N SER A 139 23.90 -5.07 36.82
CA SER A 139 22.78 -4.16 37.05
C SER A 139 22.73 -3.03 36.02
N THR A 140 23.89 -2.50 35.61
CA THR A 140 23.99 -1.47 34.58
C THR A 140 23.52 -1.99 33.22
N MET A 141 23.97 -3.18 32.82
CA MET A 141 23.57 -3.80 31.56
C MET A 141 22.06 -4.09 31.51
N ASP A 142 21.49 -4.62 32.60
CA ASP A 142 20.06 -4.88 32.73
C ASP A 142 19.23 -3.59 32.69
N ASN A 143 19.69 -2.52 33.35
CA ASN A 143 19.06 -1.20 33.31
C ASN A 143 19.06 -0.59 31.90
N ILE A 144 20.19 -0.66 31.18
CA ILE A 144 20.30 -0.17 29.80
C ILE A 144 19.27 -0.87 28.91
N TYR A 145 19.20 -2.20 28.99
CA TYR A 145 18.25 -2.99 28.19
C TYR A 145 16.80 -2.63 28.52
N SER A 146 16.45 -2.61 29.82
CA SER A 146 15.08 -2.47 30.29
C SER A 146 14.51 -1.05 30.11
N THR A 147 15.37 -0.04 30.01
CA THR A 147 14.96 1.37 29.87
C THR A 147 15.17 1.94 28.47
N ALA A 148 15.74 1.16 27.54
CA ALA A 148 15.94 1.58 26.15
C ALA A 148 14.62 1.94 25.46
N LYS A 149 14.63 3.04 24.71
CA LYS A 149 13.47 3.53 23.95
C LYS A 149 13.89 4.01 22.56
N VAL A 150 13.11 3.66 21.55
CA VAL A 150 13.31 4.11 20.16
C VAL A 150 12.52 5.40 19.93
N LYS A 151 13.14 6.40 19.30
CA LYS A 151 12.53 7.71 19.05
C LYS A 151 12.42 8.01 17.55
N PRO A 152 11.30 7.66 16.89
CA PRO A 152 11.08 7.94 15.47
C PRO A 152 10.88 9.43 15.17
N ALA A 153 10.46 10.22 16.15
CA ALA A 153 10.28 11.66 16.05
C ALA A 153 10.55 12.32 17.42
N PRO A 154 10.84 13.63 17.49
CA PRO A 154 11.20 14.30 18.75
C PRO A 154 10.21 14.12 19.91
N ASN A 155 8.91 13.95 19.61
CA ASN A 155 7.83 13.82 20.59
C ASN A 155 7.27 12.39 20.72
N VAL A 156 7.88 11.40 20.06
CA VAL A 156 7.41 10.01 20.04
C VAL A 156 8.50 9.12 20.61
N SER A 157 8.13 8.24 21.54
CA SER A 157 9.02 7.28 22.17
C SER A 157 8.32 5.93 22.21
N TRP A 158 8.99 4.89 21.70
CA TRP A 158 8.50 3.52 21.68
C TRP A 158 9.35 2.66 22.61
N SER A 159 8.70 1.94 23.52
CA SER A 159 9.33 0.92 24.35
C SER A 159 9.29 -0.43 23.62
N LEU A 160 10.17 -1.36 24.00
CA LEU A 160 10.12 -2.73 23.47
C LEU A 160 8.73 -3.33 23.60
N GLU A 161 8.16 -3.24 24.81
CA GLU A 161 6.81 -3.67 25.13
C GLU A 161 5.92 -2.48 25.58
N PRO A 162 4.75 -2.25 24.93
CA PRO A 162 4.19 -3.05 23.84
C PRO A 162 4.58 -2.59 22.42
N GLU A 163 5.11 -1.38 22.22
CA GLU A 163 5.06 -0.73 20.89
C GLU A 163 5.92 -1.43 19.83
N LEU A 164 7.19 -1.71 20.11
CA LEU A 164 8.07 -2.31 19.10
C LEU A 164 7.69 -3.77 18.82
N THR A 165 7.30 -4.53 19.85
CA THR A 165 6.81 -5.89 19.69
C THR A 165 5.53 -5.93 18.85
N ASP A 166 4.58 -5.01 19.08
CA ASP A 166 3.37 -4.88 18.26
C ASP A 166 3.70 -4.56 16.80
N ILE A 167 4.59 -3.59 16.55
CA ILE A 167 5.01 -3.25 15.18
C ILE A 167 5.66 -4.45 14.49
N MET A 168 6.58 -5.15 15.16
CA MET A 168 7.24 -6.33 14.61
C MET A 168 6.24 -7.46 14.31
N ALA A 169 5.23 -7.64 15.16
CA ALA A 169 4.23 -8.68 15.00
C ALA A 169 3.24 -8.38 13.85
N ASN A 170 2.78 -7.13 13.74
CA ASN A 170 1.62 -6.76 12.92
C ASN A 170 1.97 -5.98 11.64
N SER A 171 3.08 -5.24 11.60
CA SER A 171 3.48 -4.52 10.38
C SER A 171 4.00 -5.47 9.31
N ARG A 172 3.74 -5.12 8.04
CA ARG A 172 4.38 -5.74 6.86
C ARG A 172 5.04 -4.69 5.96
N SER A 173 5.16 -3.45 6.44
CA SER A 173 5.98 -2.45 5.76
C SER A 173 7.46 -2.74 6.01
N TYR A 174 8.16 -3.11 4.94
CA TYR A 174 9.60 -3.36 4.94
C TYR A 174 10.41 -2.25 5.63
N LYS A 175 10.22 -0.99 5.21
CA LYS A 175 10.95 0.17 5.77
C LYS A 175 10.71 0.34 7.26
N ARG A 176 9.45 0.23 7.70
CA ARG A 176 9.08 0.37 9.11
C ARG A 176 9.66 -0.75 9.97
N LEU A 177 9.62 -1.99 9.48
CA LEU A 177 10.23 -3.13 10.16
C LEU A 177 11.75 -3.00 10.25
N LEU A 178 12.40 -2.53 9.17
CA LEU A 178 13.85 -2.30 9.13
C LEU A 178 14.25 -1.25 10.17
N TYR A 179 13.53 -0.13 10.22
CA TYR A 179 13.77 0.94 11.19
C TYR A 179 13.65 0.45 12.62
N VAL A 180 12.54 -0.23 12.95
CA VAL A 180 12.30 -0.72 14.31
C VAL A 180 13.38 -1.71 14.75
N TRP A 181 13.76 -2.63 13.86
CA TRP A 181 14.82 -3.60 14.14
C TRP A 181 16.17 -2.90 14.37
N GLU A 182 16.58 -2.02 13.45
CA GLU A 182 17.87 -1.33 13.52
C GLU A 182 17.96 -0.43 14.74
N ALA A 183 16.93 0.38 14.97
CA ALA A 183 16.88 1.32 16.09
C ALA A 183 16.92 0.61 17.44
N TRP A 184 16.16 -0.48 17.62
CA TRP A 184 16.20 -1.24 18.87
C TRP A 184 17.60 -1.80 19.15
N HIS A 185 18.23 -2.42 18.15
CA HIS A 185 19.56 -3.00 18.36
C HIS A 185 20.63 -1.92 18.61
N ASN A 186 20.45 -0.73 18.04
CA ASN A 186 21.36 0.39 18.30
C ASN A 186 21.16 0.96 19.71
N GLU A 187 19.93 1.23 20.14
CA GLU A 187 19.64 1.82 21.44
C GLU A 187 19.90 0.87 22.61
N SER A 188 19.60 -0.43 22.46
CA SER A 188 19.79 -1.42 23.52
C SER A 188 21.15 -2.12 23.49
N GLY A 189 21.68 -2.42 22.29
CA GLY A 189 22.89 -3.25 22.15
C GLY A 189 24.20 -2.45 22.24
N VAL A 190 24.32 -1.35 21.48
CA VAL A 190 25.58 -0.59 21.37
C VAL A 190 26.10 -0.12 22.74
N PRO A 191 25.29 0.43 23.66
CA PRO A 191 25.80 0.91 24.94
C PRO A 191 26.38 -0.21 25.84
N LEU A 192 25.92 -1.45 25.66
CA LEU A 192 26.36 -2.61 26.44
C LEU A 192 27.78 -3.05 26.09
N ARG A 193 28.26 -2.71 24.88
CA ARG A 193 29.53 -3.18 24.34
C ARG A 193 30.74 -2.86 25.24
N GLN A 194 30.72 -1.70 25.89
CA GLN A 194 31.83 -1.26 26.74
C GLN A 194 31.95 -2.05 28.06
N TYR A 195 30.85 -2.68 28.52
CA TYR A 195 30.79 -3.37 29.79
C TYR A 195 31.05 -4.87 29.67
N TYR A 196 30.61 -5.47 28.55
CA TYR A 196 30.59 -6.92 28.38
C TYR A 196 31.98 -7.59 28.47
N PRO A 197 33.08 -7.05 27.90
CA PRO A 197 34.41 -7.67 28.04
C PRO A 197 34.89 -7.76 29.50
N ARG A 198 34.68 -6.71 30.30
CA ARG A 198 35.07 -6.71 31.72
C ARG A 198 34.22 -7.68 32.52
N PHE A 199 32.93 -7.77 32.21
CA PHE A 199 32.05 -8.79 32.77
C PHE A 199 32.56 -10.22 32.48
N VAL A 200 32.95 -10.50 31.23
CA VAL A 200 33.49 -11.81 30.80
C VAL A 200 34.76 -12.17 31.57
N GLU A 201 35.70 -11.22 31.72
CA GLU A 201 36.93 -11.41 32.49
C GLU A 201 36.64 -11.80 33.95
N LEU A 202 35.79 -11.03 34.63
CA LEU A 202 35.42 -11.27 36.03
C LEU A 202 34.69 -12.61 36.20
N SER A 203 33.78 -12.94 35.28
CA SER A 203 33.05 -14.21 35.28
C SER A 203 34.00 -15.41 35.14
N ASN A 204 34.98 -15.31 34.24
CA ASN A 204 35.97 -16.36 34.04
C ASN A 204 36.88 -16.52 35.25
N ASN A 205 37.35 -15.42 35.85
CA ASN A 205 38.17 -15.46 37.06
C ASN A 205 37.45 -16.19 38.22
N ALA A 206 36.15 -15.94 38.37
CA ALA A 206 35.32 -16.62 39.36
C ALA A 206 35.23 -18.14 39.11
N SER A 207 34.99 -18.54 37.85
CA SER A 207 34.82 -19.94 37.45
C SER A 207 36.13 -20.73 37.52
N VAL A 208 37.25 -20.11 37.11
CA VAL A 208 38.59 -20.69 37.21
C VAL A 208 38.99 -20.97 38.64
N ALA A 209 38.62 -20.09 39.58
CA ALA A 209 38.89 -20.28 41.00
C ALA A 209 38.16 -21.49 41.61
N ASP A 210 37.05 -21.95 41.02
CA ASP A 210 36.37 -23.18 41.40
C ASP A 210 36.91 -24.44 40.69
N GLY A 211 37.79 -24.27 39.70
CA GLY A 211 38.47 -25.35 38.99
C GLY A 211 37.93 -25.67 37.59
N PHE A 212 37.07 -24.81 37.05
CA PHE A 212 36.62 -24.89 35.65
C PHE A 212 37.62 -24.18 34.71
N THR A 213 37.56 -24.44 33.40
CA THR A 213 38.43 -23.72 32.45
C THR A 213 38.00 -22.28 32.21
N ASP A 214 36.69 -22.05 32.19
CA ASP A 214 36.03 -20.76 31.97
C ASP A 214 34.56 -20.84 32.45
N THR A 215 33.80 -19.74 32.31
CA THR A 215 32.37 -19.71 32.68
C THR A 215 31.53 -20.67 31.85
N GLY A 216 31.85 -20.87 30.58
CA GLY A 216 31.12 -21.79 29.70
C GLY A 216 31.25 -23.24 30.17
N ASP A 217 32.42 -23.63 30.66
CA ASP A 217 32.68 -24.96 31.23
C ASP A 217 31.89 -25.22 32.51
N ASP A 218 31.82 -24.22 33.42
CA ASP A 218 30.91 -24.27 34.58
C ASP A 218 29.46 -24.52 34.13
N TRP A 219 28.95 -23.74 33.16
CA TRP A 219 27.57 -23.87 32.70
C TRP A 219 27.26 -25.22 32.06
N ARG A 220 28.19 -25.77 31.27
CA ARG A 220 28.02 -27.11 30.67
C ARG A 220 28.06 -28.21 31.73
N SER A 221 28.79 -28.02 32.83
CA SER A 221 28.86 -29.00 33.92
C SER A 221 27.50 -29.33 34.54
N TRP A 222 26.53 -28.42 34.46
CA TRP A 222 25.17 -28.59 35.01
C TRP A 222 24.36 -29.68 34.30
N TYR A 223 24.81 -30.12 33.11
CA TYR A 223 24.20 -31.22 32.36
C TYR A 223 24.87 -32.57 32.64
N GLU A 224 25.88 -32.64 33.51
CA GLU A 224 26.52 -33.88 33.96
C GLU A 224 27.01 -34.79 32.80
N SER A 225 27.32 -34.19 31.64
CA SER A 225 27.79 -34.87 30.42
C SER A 225 29.15 -34.31 29.99
N LYS A 226 30.12 -35.20 29.77
CA LYS A 226 31.45 -34.84 29.22
C LYS A 226 31.42 -34.58 27.72
N THR A 227 30.37 -35.01 27.02
CA THR A 227 30.20 -34.88 25.57
C THR A 227 29.04 -33.95 25.22
N PHE A 228 28.63 -33.08 26.15
CA PHE A 228 27.41 -32.29 26.01
C PHE A 228 27.33 -31.50 24.70
N GLU A 229 28.42 -30.86 24.26
CA GLU A 229 28.45 -30.13 22.99
C GLU A 229 28.20 -31.04 21.78
N GLN A 230 28.80 -32.23 21.76
CA GLN A 230 28.57 -33.20 20.70
C GLN A 230 27.13 -33.76 20.75
N ASP A 231 26.62 -34.02 21.96
CA ASP A 231 25.25 -34.52 22.17
C ASP A 231 24.23 -33.52 21.59
N ILE A 232 24.41 -32.22 21.83
CA ILE A 232 23.55 -31.16 21.27
C ILE A 232 23.71 -31.03 19.75
N GLU A 233 24.93 -31.13 19.22
CA GLU A 233 25.16 -31.08 17.77
C GLU A 233 24.45 -32.24 17.04
N GLU A 234 24.49 -33.45 17.60
CA GLU A 234 23.79 -34.62 17.05
C GLU A 234 22.27 -34.44 17.05
N LEU A 235 21.71 -33.88 18.13
CA LEU A 235 20.29 -33.53 18.22
C LEU A 235 19.91 -32.49 17.17
N TYR A 236 20.73 -31.45 16.98
CA TYR A 236 20.47 -30.43 15.95
C TYR A 236 20.50 -31.04 14.54
N ARG A 237 21.49 -31.88 14.23
CA ARG A 237 21.59 -32.56 12.92
C ARG A 237 20.37 -33.43 12.60
N THR A 238 19.73 -33.99 13.62
CA THR A 238 18.49 -34.77 13.46
C THR A 238 17.32 -33.89 13.00
N ILE A 239 17.28 -32.63 13.45
CA ILE A 239 16.17 -31.68 13.21
C ILE A 239 16.44 -30.81 11.98
N GLU A 240 17.70 -30.61 11.62
CA GLU A 240 18.15 -29.76 10.52
C GLU A 240 17.37 -29.96 9.21
N PRO A 241 17.08 -31.20 8.73
CA PRO A 241 16.29 -31.38 7.50
C PRO A 241 14.89 -30.77 7.55
N LEU A 242 14.20 -30.84 8.69
CA LEU A 242 12.90 -30.20 8.89
C LEU A 242 13.05 -28.67 8.90
N TYR A 243 14.06 -28.15 9.61
CA TYR A 243 14.32 -26.70 9.65
C TYR A 243 14.63 -26.14 8.26
N GLN A 244 15.46 -26.80 7.46
CA GLN A 244 15.79 -26.35 6.10
C GLN A 244 14.56 -26.33 5.19
N ASN A 245 13.65 -27.29 5.34
CA ASN A 245 12.38 -27.31 4.62
C ASN A 245 11.44 -26.16 5.05
N LEU A 246 11.33 -25.91 6.35
CA LEU A 246 10.55 -24.78 6.87
C LEU A 246 11.12 -23.45 6.38
N HIS A 247 12.45 -23.27 6.46
CA HIS A 247 13.16 -22.08 6.01
C HIS A 247 12.93 -21.82 4.51
N ALA A 248 13.11 -22.82 3.65
CA ALA A 248 12.89 -22.69 2.21
C ALA A 248 11.44 -22.27 1.88
N PHE A 249 10.46 -22.87 2.56
CA PHE A 249 9.06 -22.49 2.42
C PHE A 249 8.81 -21.03 2.81
N VAL A 250 9.27 -20.60 3.99
CA VAL A 250 9.11 -19.23 4.50
C VAL A 250 9.81 -18.22 3.59
N ARG A 251 11.06 -18.51 3.18
CA ARG A 251 11.83 -17.65 2.27
C ARG A 251 11.09 -17.42 0.95
N ARG A 252 10.46 -18.45 0.39
CA ARG A 252 9.66 -18.32 -0.83
C ARG A 252 8.40 -17.48 -0.63
N GLN A 253 7.70 -17.60 0.49
CA GLN A 253 6.54 -16.76 0.75
C GLN A 253 6.94 -15.29 0.95
N LEU A 254 8.04 -15.03 1.68
CA LEU A 254 8.60 -13.68 1.81
C LEU A 254 9.05 -13.12 0.45
N TYR A 255 9.62 -13.95 -0.43
CA TYR A 255 9.96 -13.55 -1.80
C TYR A 255 8.73 -13.09 -2.59
N LYS A 256 7.59 -13.77 -2.45
CA LYS A 256 6.34 -13.34 -3.10
C LYS A 256 5.82 -12.00 -2.54
N GLN A 257 6.02 -11.76 -1.26
CA GLN A 257 5.56 -10.54 -0.58
C GLN A 257 6.46 -9.32 -0.85
N TYR A 258 7.79 -9.48 -0.73
CA TYR A 258 8.76 -8.37 -0.76
C TYR A 258 9.58 -8.32 -2.06
N GLY A 259 9.46 -9.32 -2.93
CA GLY A 259 10.12 -9.38 -4.23
C GLY A 259 11.62 -9.74 -4.19
N PRO A 260 12.23 -9.93 -5.37
CA PRO A 260 13.64 -10.32 -5.52
C PRO A 260 14.65 -9.28 -5.05
N LYS A 261 14.24 -8.01 -4.93
CA LYS A 261 15.11 -6.94 -4.44
C LYS A 261 15.53 -7.19 -3.00
N TYR A 262 14.60 -7.70 -2.19
CA TYR A 262 14.76 -7.82 -0.74
C TYR A 262 14.84 -9.26 -0.23
N ILE A 263 14.65 -10.26 -1.11
CA ILE A 263 14.74 -11.68 -0.76
C ILE A 263 15.48 -12.43 -1.86
N ASN A 264 16.54 -13.15 -1.49
CA ASN A 264 17.24 -14.08 -2.37
C ASN A 264 16.81 -15.52 -2.08
N LEU A 265 16.23 -16.22 -3.07
CA LEU A 265 15.78 -17.62 -2.93
C LEU A 265 16.92 -18.63 -2.66
N LYS A 266 18.18 -18.22 -2.74
CA LYS A 266 19.37 -19.01 -2.41
C LYS A 266 20.15 -18.46 -1.21
N GLY A 267 19.70 -17.34 -0.63
CA GLY A 267 20.38 -16.65 0.47
C GLY A 267 19.66 -16.78 1.82
N PRO A 268 20.25 -16.21 2.87
CA PRO A 268 19.60 -16.10 4.18
C PRO A 268 18.39 -15.13 4.15
N ILE A 269 17.52 -15.21 5.16
CA ILE A 269 16.36 -14.32 5.35
C ILE A 269 16.77 -13.09 6.19
N PRO A 270 16.39 -11.86 5.82
CA PRO A 270 16.62 -10.68 6.66
C PRO A 270 15.89 -10.76 8.01
N ALA A 271 16.60 -10.52 9.11
CA ALA A 271 16.06 -10.73 10.48
C ALA A 271 14.76 -9.95 10.79
N HIS A 272 14.64 -8.71 10.31
CA HIS A 272 13.49 -7.83 10.57
C HIS A 272 12.15 -8.30 9.98
N LEU A 273 12.13 -9.33 9.12
CA LEU A 273 10.91 -9.77 8.42
C LEU A 273 10.20 -10.95 9.07
N LEU A 274 10.69 -11.42 10.21
CA LEU A 274 10.29 -12.69 10.81
C LEU A 274 9.32 -12.54 11.99
N GLY A 275 8.69 -11.37 12.13
CA GLY A 275 7.58 -11.16 13.07
C GLY A 275 7.97 -10.97 14.53
N ASN A 276 9.26 -11.04 14.84
CA ASN A 276 9.81 -10.92 16.19
C ASN A 276 11.12 -10.12 16.15
N MET A 277 11.39 -9.30 17.16
CA MET A 277 12.57 -8.42 17.24
C MET A 277 13.90 -9.14 16.98
N TRP A 278 14.03 -10.40 17.41
CA TRP A 278 15.26 -11.19 17.27
C TRP A 278 15.17 -12.27 16.20
N ALA A 279 14.02 -12.41 15.54
CA ALA A 279 13.70 -13.52 14.65
C ALA A 279 13.86 -14.91 15.31
N GLN A 280 13.57 -15.01 16.62
CA GLN A 280 13.68 -16.26 17.37
C GLN A 280 12.48 -17.19 17.13
N THR A 281 11.30 -16.63 16.89
CA THR A 281 10.06 -17.33 16.54
C THR A 281 9.42 -16.60 15.37
N TRP A 282 8.73 -17.35 14.50
CA TRP A 282 8.17 -16.84 13.24
C TRP A 282 6.64 -16.98 13.18
N ASN A 283 5.98 -17.26 14.30
CA ASN A 283 4.53 -17.44 14.38
C ASN A 283 3.75 -16.16 14.00
N ASN A 284 4.30 -14.97 14.27
CA ASN A 284 3.64 -13.70 13.95
C ASN A 284 3.50 -13.43 12.45
N ILE A 285 4.29 -14.09 11.60
CA ILE A 285 4.14 -14.02 10.14
C ILE A 285 3.24 -15.12 9.57
N TYR A 286 2.61 -15.94 10.42
CA TYR A 286 1.80 -17.08 10.00
C TYR A 286 0.70 -16.70 9.00
N GLY A 287 0.10 -15.50 9.12
CA GLY A 287 -0.89 -15.00 8.16
C GLY A 287 -0.41 -15.00 6.69
N MET A 288 0.89 -14.82 6.45
CA MET A 288 1.49 -14.92 5.11
C MET A 288 1.89 -16.35 4.72
N MET A 289 1.87 -17.27 5.69
CA MET A 289 2.34 -18.65 5.56
C MET A 289 1.21 -19.66 5.42
N ILE A 290 -0.06 -19.24 5.58
CA ILE A 290 -1.24 -20.12 5.61
C ILE A 290 -1.32 -20.97 4.32
N PRO A 291 -1.18 -22.31 4.43
CA PRO A 291 -1.31 -23.21 3.30
C PRO A 291 -2.72 -23.27 2.71
N PHE A 292 -3.72 -23.32 3.59
CA PHE A 292 -5.13 -23.50 3.24
C PHE A 292 -5.96 -22.37 3.85
N PRO A 293 -6.11 -21.22 3.17
CA PRO A 293 -6.75 -20.02 3.73
C PRO A 293 -8.26 -20.16 3.91
N ASP A 294 -8.92 -21.06 3.16
CA ASP A 294 -10.35 -21.32 3.29
C ASP A 294 -10.71 -22.20 4.51
N LYS A 295 -9.69 -22.67 5.24
CA LYS A 295 -9.85 -23.46 6.47
C LYS A 295 -9.69 -22.56 7.69
N PRO A 296 -10.43 -22.82 8.78
CA PRO A 296 -10.30 -22.03 10.00
C PRO A 296 -8.88 -22.11 10.55
N ASN A 297 -8.33 -20.95 10.92
CA ASN A 297 -7.07 -20.87 11.64
C ASN A 297 -7.33 -20.89 13.14
N LEU A 298 -6.47 -21.56 13.91
CA LEU A 298 -6.58 -21.65 15.35
C LEU A 298 -5.94 -20.42 16.00
N ASP A 299 -6.71 -19.35 16.12
CA ASP A 299 -6.42 -18.22 17.01
C ASP A 299 -7.67 -17.85 17.81
N VAL A 300 -7.57 -17.89 19.12
CA VAL A 300 -8.69 -17.62 20.04
C VAL A 300 -8.59 -16.25 20.70
N THR A 301 -7.67 -15.39 20.26
CA THR A 301 -7.45 -14.07 20.86
C THR A 301 -8.71 -13.21 20.84
N ASP A 302 -9.37 -13.09 19.69
CA ASP A 302 -10.62 -12.32 19.56
C ASP A 302 -11.74 -12.88 20.43
N GLU A 303 -11.79 -14.21 20.56
CA GLU A 303 -12.78 -14.91 21.38
C GLU A 303 -12.53 -14.68 22.88
N MET A 304 -11.27 -14.74 23.34
CA MET A 304 -10.88 -14.39 24.69
C MET A 304 -11.27 -12.94 25.03
N VAL A 305 -11.01 -12.00 24.13
CA VAL A 305 -11.41 -10.59 24.28
C VAL A 305 -12.93 -10.46 24.32
N ARG A 306 -13.67 -11.15 23.44
CA ARG A 306 -15.14 -11.16 23.39
C ARG A 306 -15.75 -11.69 24.69
N GLN A 307 -15.13 -12.70 25.31
CA GLN A 307 -15.56 -13.26 26.60
C GLN A 307 -15.10 -12.42 27.81
N GLY A 308 -14.34 -11.36 27.60
CA GLY A 308 -13.87 -10.47 28.68
C GLY A 308 -12.72 -11.05 29.51
N TYR A 309 -11.86 -11.89 28.90
CA TYR A 309 -10.66 -12.39 29.56
C TYR A 309 -9.77 -11.22 30.01
N ASN A 310 -9.11 -11.39 31.15
CA ASN A 310 -8.05 -10.52 31.63
C ASN A 310 -6.89 -11.39 32.15
N ALA A 311 -5.74 -10.76 32.47
CA ALA A 311 -4.55 -11.49 32.93
C ALA A 311 -4.86 -12.45 34.09
N THR A 312 -5.55 -11.97 35.15
CA THR A 312 -5.89 -12.81 36.31
C THR A 312 -6.73 -14.03 35.90
N HIS A 313 -7.70 -13.85 34.99
CA HIS A 313 -8.50 -14.95 34.48
C HIS A 313 -7.65 -15.98 33.71
N MET A 314 -6.69 -15.54 32.88
CA MET A 314 -5.77 -16.44 32.19
C MET A 314 -4.93 -17.28 33.17
N PHE A 315 -4.41 -16.67 34.24
CA PHE A 315 -3.70 -17.41 35.29
C PHE A 315 -4.62 -18.38 36.06
N ARG A 316 -5.91 -18.06 36.22
CA ARG A 316 -6.88 -18.99 36.84
C ARG A 316 -7.18 -20.18 35.94
N VAL A 317 -7.29 -19.97 34.63
CA VAL A 317 -7.43 -21.05 33.65
C VAL A 317 -6.20 -21.97 33.70
N ALA A 318 -5.00 -21.40 33.79
CA ALA A 318 -3.78 -22.20 33.97
C ALA A 318 -3.75 -22.94 35.31
N GLU A 319 -4.12 -22.32 36.44
CA GLU A 319 -4.25 -23.01 37.75
C GLU A 319 -5.19 -24.23 37.66
N GLU A 320 -6.32 -24.08 36.97
CA GLU A 320 -7.29 -25.15 36.76
C GLU A 320 -6.70 -26.30 35.94
N PHE A 321 -5.92 -26.00 34.89
CA PHE A 321 -5.21 -27.01 34.12
C PHE A 321 -4.32 -27.88 35.02
N PHE A 322 -3.47 -27.29 35.85
CA PHE A 322 -2.56 -28.02 36.73
C PHE A 322 -3.31 -28.83 37.80
N THR A 323 -4.30 -28.24 38.45
CA THR A 323 -5.09 -28.93 39.48
C THR A 323 -5.92 -30.07 38.90
N SER A 324 -6.34 -29.98 37.63
CA SER A 324 -7.00 -31.08 36.91
C SER A 324 -6.12 -32.33 36.77
N LEU A 325 -4.80 -32.15 36.69
CA LEU A 325 -3.80 -33.23 36.65
C LEU A 325 -3.53 -33.81 38.04
N GLY A 326 -4.05 -33.21 39.11
CA GLY A 326 -3.78 -33.61 40.49
C GLY A 326 -2.52 -32.98 41.10
N LEU A 327 -2.03 -31.88 40.53
CA LEU A 327 -0.95 -31.07 41.09
C LEU A 327 -1.49 -30.06 42.12
N GLU A 328 -0.59 -29.38 42.83
CA GLU A 328 -0.95 -28.46 43.92
C GLU A 328 -1.66 -27.20 43.41
N LYS A 329 -2.54 -26.63 44.24
CA LYS A 329 -3.14 -25.32 43.97
C LYS A 329 -2.12 -24.21 44.25
N MET A 330 -2.21 -23.08 43.55
CA MET A 330 -1.36 -21.92 43.89
C MET A 330 -1.70 -21.39 45.29
N PRO A 331 -0.69 -21.04 46.10
CA PRO A 331 -0.91 -20.47 47.43
C PRO A 331 -1.54 -19.06 47.35
N GLU A 332 -2.08 -18.57 48.46
CA GLU A 332 -2.70 -17.24 48.51
C GLU A 332 -1.65 -16.14 48.28
N GLU A 333 -0.47 -16.32 48.87
CA GLU A 333 0.69 -15.43 48.73
C GLU A 333 1.12 -15.24 47.26
N PHE A 334 0.93 -16.25 46.40
CA PHE A 334 1.20 -16.12 44.97
C PHE A 334 0.30 -15.08 44.31
N TRP A 335 -1.01 -15.11 44.63
CA TRP A 335 -1.98 -14.20 44.04
C TRP A 335 -1.80 -12.76 44.54
N ASP A 336 -1.44 -12.60 45.81
CA ASP A 336 -1.24 -11.30 46.44
C ASP A 336 0.11 -10.66 46.06
N GLY A 337 1.14 -11.49 45.84
CA GLY A 337 2.52 -11.04 45.62
C GLY A 337 2.93 -10.84 44.16
N SER A 338 2.28 -11.51 43.21
CA SER A 338 2.70 -11.55 41.80
C SER A 338 2.38 -10.25 41.03
N MET A 339 3.20 -9.93 40.04
CA MET A 339 2.96 -8.84 39.08
C MET A 339 2.48 -9.44 37.76
N LEU A 340 1.16 -9.62 37.63
CA LEU A 340 0.54 -10.24 36.45
C LEU A 340 0.22 -9.24 35.32
N VAL A 341 0.35 -7.94 35.59
CA VAL A 341 0.12 -6.85 34.63
C VAL A 341 1.17 -5.74 34.84
N LYS A 342 1.49 -5.01 33.77
CA LYS A 342 2.38 -3.85 33.87
C LYS A 342 1.68 -2.73 34.66
N PRO A 343 2.30 -2.19 35.72
CA PRO A 343 1.80 -1.06 36.49
C PRO A 343 1.97 0.28 35.75
N ASP A 344 1.00 1.18 35.88
CA ASP A 344 1.09 2.53 35.29
C ASP A 344 2.18 3.38 35.96
N GLY A 345 2.96 4.10 35.15
CA GLY A 345 3.95 5.08 35.62
C GLY A 345 5.19 4.50 36.32
N ARG A 346 5.40 3.18 36.28
CA ARG A 346 6.53 2.49 36.91
C ARG A 346 7.31 1.67 35.88
N GLU A 347 8.61 1.91 35.79
CA GLU A 347 9.50 1.12 34.94
C GLU A 347 9.79 -0.24 35.60
N VAL A 348 9.64 -1.32 34.83
CA VAL A 348 9.75 -2.70 35.28
C VAL A 348 10.43 -3.56 34.22
N VAL A 349 11.01 -4.68 34.62
CA VAL A 349 11.46 -5.71 33.68
C VAL A 349 10.26 -6.52 33.23
N CYS A 350 9.83 -6.38 31.97
CA CYS A 350 8.64 -7.07 31.45
C CYS A 350 8.86 -8.53 31.01
N HIS A 351 10.12 -8.99 30.94
CA HIS A 351 10.40 -10.40 30.63
C HIS A 351 9.74 -11.31 31.68
N ALA A 352 8.93 -12.26 31.20
CA ALA A 352 8.24 -13.22 32.04
C ALA A 352 9.24 -14.04 32.87
N SER A 353 8.94 -14.22 34.16
CA SER A 353 9.76 -15.05 35.06
C SER A 353 8.98 -15.46 36.30
N ALA A 354 9.25 -16.68 36.77
CA ALA A 354 8.81 -17.19 38.07
C ALA A 354 9.93 -17.11 39.13
N TRP A 355 9.54 -16.94 40.40
CA TRP A 355 10.45 -16.67 41.51
C TRP A 355 10.10 -17.53 42.73
N ASP A 356 11.10 -18.23 43.28
CA ASP A 356 11.07 -18.90 44.60
C ASP A 356 11.77 -18.00 45.62
N PHE A 357 11.06 -17.62 46.69
CA PHE A 357 11.61 -16.79 47.76
C PHE A 357 12.30 -17.62 48.86
N TYR A 358 12.47 -18.94 48.67
CA TYR A 358 13.21 -19.87 49.53
C TYR A 358 12.65 -20.08 50.94
N ASN A 359 11.53 -19.43 51.30
CA ASN A 359 10.84 -19.58 52.59
C ASN A 359 9.75 -20.68 52.58
N ARG A 360 9.68 -21.47 51.50
CA ARG A 360 8.71 -22.57 51.26
C ARG A 360 7.23 -22.14 51.15
N LYS A 361 6.94 -20.84 51.10
CA LYS A 361 5.58 -20.29 51.11
C LYS A 361 5.33 -19.30 49.97
N ASP A 362 6.28 -18.41 49.74
CA ASP A 362 6.16 -17.29 48.82
C ASP A 362 6.77 -17.65 47.46
N PHE A 363 5.92 -17.70 46.45
CA PHE A 363 6.27 -17.98 45.06
C PHE A 363 5.52 -17.00 44.19
N ARG A 364 6.18 -16.39 43.19
CA ARG A 364 5.59 -15.29 42.43
C ARG A 364 5.90 -15.38 40.94
N ILE A 365 5.09 -14.73 40.12
CA ILE A 365 5.37 -14.48 38.70
C ILE A 365 5.42 -12.97 38.44
N LYS A 366 6.38 -12.56 37.61
CA LYS A 366 6.50 -11.22 37.04
C LYS A 366 6.30 -11.31 35.54
N GLN A 367 5.21 -10.76 35.02
CA GLN A 367 4.89 -10.75 33.59
C GLN A 367 4.02 -9.53 33.24
N CYS A 368 4.32 -8.88 32.11
CA CYS A 368 3.48 -7.83 31.54
C CYS A 368 2.41 -8.45 30.61
N THR A 369 1.46 -9.20 31.16
CA THR A 369 0.51 -10.02 30.39
C THR A 369 -0.50 -9.17 29.61
N THR A 370 -0.63 -9.45 28.31
CA THR A 370 -1.71 -8.97 27.44
C THR A 370 -2.67 -10.12 27.09
N VAL A 371 -3.90 -9.80 26.68
CA VAL A 371 -4.92 -10.82 26.39
C VAL A 371 -4.73 -11.32 24.95
N THR A 372 -3.88 -12.33 24.78
CA THR A 372 -3.67 -13.03 23.50
C THR A 372 -3.51 -14.53 23.73
N MET A 373 -3.72 -15.32 22.67
CA MET A 373 -3.47 -16.77 22.71
C MET A 373 -2.00 -17.10 23.00
N GLU A 374 -1.05 -16.32 22.48
CA GLU A 374 0.39 -16.49 22.78
C GLU A 374 0.66 -16.28 24.28
N GLN A 375 0.13 -15.20 24.85
CA GLN A 375 0.28 -14.93 26.28
C GLN A 375 -0.42 -15.98 27.14
N LEU A 376 -1.51 -16.60 26.66
CA LEU A 376 -2.13 -17.74 27.35
C LEU A 376 -1.13 -18.90 27.48
N PHE A 377 -0.32 -19.15 26.46
CA PHE A 377 0.73 -20.18 26.52
C PHE A 377 1.85 -19.81 27.46
N THR A 378 2.32 -18.55 27.41
CA THR A 378 3.33 -18.04 28.36
C THR A 378 2.85 -18.17 29.80
N VAL A 379 1.59 -17.85 30.08
CA VAL A 379 1.01 -18.00 31.43
C VAL A 379 1.07 -19.45 31.91
N HIS A 380 0.73 -20.42 31.05
CA HIS A 380 0.84 -21.85 31.40
C HIS A 380 2.30 -22.28 31.61
N HIS A 381 3.23 -21.76 30.79
CA HIS A 381 4.66 -22.01 30.94
C HIS A 381 5.18 -21.52 32.30
N GLU A 382 4.94 -20.25 32.64
CA GLU A 382 5.43 -19.65 33.90
C GLU A 382 4.80 -20.30 35.14
N MET A 383 3.52 -20.67 35.07
CA MET A 383 2.89 -21.43 36.15
C MET A 383 3.46 -22.84 36.32
N GLY A 384 4.05 -23.41 35.26
CA GLY A 384 4.80 -24.66 35.32
C GLY A 384 6.03 -24.55 36.21
N HIS A 385 6.76 -23.42 36.14
CA HIS A 385 7.88 -23.14 37.04
C HIS A 385 7.45 -23.06 38.50
N VAL A 386 6.31 -22.40 38.78
CA VAL A 386 5.76 -22.32 40.15
C VAL A 386 5.35 -23.70 40.66
N GLN A 387 4.79 -24.56 39.82
CA GLN A 387 4.53 -25.96 40.21
C GLN A 387 5.82 -26.71 40.55
N TYR A 388 6.89 -26.47 39.81
CA TYR A 388 8.21 -27.01 40.13
C TYR A 388 8.62 -26.61 41.56
N TYR A 389 8.47 -25.32 41.89
CA TYR A 389 8.79 -24.79 43.22
C TYR A 389 7.96 -25.44 44.33
N LEU A 390 6.65 -25.56 44.12
CA LEU A 390 5.73 -26.18 45.08
C LEU A 390 6.08 -27.63 45.38
N GLN A 391 6.50 -28.41 44.38
CA GLN A 391 6.76 -29.84 44.53
C GLN A 391 8.10 -30.15 45.22
N TYR A 392 9.12 -29.30 45.06
CA TYR A 392 10.43 -29.53 45.70
C TYR A 392 10.72 -28.63 46.90
N LYS A 393 9.76 -27.80 47.35
CA LYS A 393 9.98 -26.81 48.42
C LYS A 393 10.54 -27.40 49.73
N ASP A 394 10.36 -28.69 49.96
CA ASP A 394 10.87 -29.39 51.14
C ASP A 394 12.26 -30.02 50.96
N GLN A 395 12.81 -30.00 49.74
CA GLN A 395 14.20 -30.38 49.49
C GLN A 395 15.16 -29.34 50.11
N PRO A 396 16.42 -29.74 50.41
CA PRO A 396 17.47 -28.79 50.72
C PRO A 396 17.62 -27.73 49.63
N VAL A 397 17.97 -26.49 50.02
CA VAL A 397 18.13 -25.32 49.14
C VAL A 397 19.01 -25.64 47.93
N GLY A 398 20.14 -26.33 48.13
CA GLY A 398 21.05 -26.73 47.04
C GLY A 398 20.45 -27.70 46.01
N TYR A 399 19.26 -28.26 46.29
CA TYR A 399 18.50 -29.13 45.39
C TYR A 399 17.22 -28.54 44.82
N ARG A 400 16.80 -27.35 45.26
CA ARG A 400 15.61 -26.63 44.78
C ARG A 400 15.82 -25.99 43.40
N ARG A 401 16.03 -26.84 42.41
CA ARG A 401 16.13 -26.50 40.98
C ARG A 401 15.81 -27.75 40.16
N GLY A 402 15.59 -27.61 38.87
CA GLY A 402 15.37 -28.77 38.00
C GLY A 402 16.56 -29.72 37.95
N ALA A 403 16.32 -30.98 37.59
CA ALA A 403 17.36 -32.03 37.50
C ALA A 403 18.57 -31.58 36.65
N ASN A 404 18.29 -30.84 35.58
CA ASN A 404 19.21 -29.93 34.91
C ASN A 404 18.41 -28.67 34.47
N PRO A 405 19.06 -27.62 33.93
CA PRO A 405 18.34 -26.40 33.53
C PRO A 405 17.25 -26.63 32.47
N GLY A 406 17.46 -27.56 31.53
CA GLY A 406 16.48 -27.88 30.49
C GLY A 406 15.22 -28.58 31.01
N PHE A 407 15.32 -29.36 32.10
CA PHE A 407 14.13 -29.95 32.76
C PHE A 407 13.20 -28.88 33.33
N HIS A 408 13.75 -27.78 33.82
CA HIS A 408 12.95 -26.71 34.41
C HIS A 408 12.05 -26.07 33.35
N GLU A 409 12.65 -25.70 32.21
CA GLU A 409 11.95 -25.15 31.04
C GLU A 409 10.99 -26.15 30.39
N ALA A 410 11.37 -27.44 30.29
CA ALA A 410 10.57 -28.46 29.60
C ALA A 410 9.20 -28.69 30.22
N ILE A 411 9.06 -28.50 31.54
CA ILE A 411 7.79 -28.69 32.23
C ILE A 411 6.83 -27.52 31.95
N GLY A 412 7.31 -26.29 31.83
CA GLY A 412 6.48 -25.18 31.36
C GLY A 412 6.02 -25.42 29.92
N ASP A 413 6.95 -25.86 29.08
CA ASP A 413 6.73 -26.03 27.64
C ASP A 413 5.80 -27.21 27.29
N VAL A 414 5.93 -28.36 27.95
CA VAL A 414 5.12 -29.56 27.63
C VAL A 414 3.61 -29.33 27.78
N LEU A 415 3.22 -28.40 28.66
CA LEU A 415 1.83 -28.08 28.95
C LEU A 415 1.24 -27.18 27.88
N SER A 416 2.05 -26.24 27.36
CA SER A 416 1.66 -25.39 26.23
C SER A 416 1.21 -26.21 25.02
N LEU A 417 1.86 -27.36 24.76
CA LEU A 417 1.49 -28.28 23.66
C LEU A 417 0.10 -28.91 23.83
N SER A 418 -0.35 -29.12 25.07
CA SER A 418 -1.68 -29.65 25.37
C SER A 418 -2.75 -28.56 25.25
N VAL A 419 -2.42 -27.37 25.77
CA VAL A 419 -3.32 -26.21 25.84
C VAL A 419 -3.57 -25.61 24.46
N SER A 420 -2.61 -25.74 23.53
CA SER A 420 -2.74 -25.24 22.16
C SER A 420 -3.62 -26.10 21.25
N THR A 421 -4.11 -27.26 21.71
CA THR A 421 -4.89 -28.15 20.85
C THR A 421 -6.33 -27.64 20.65
N PRO A 422 -6.92 -27.82 19.45
CA PRO A 422 -8.34 -27.49 19.23
C PRO A 422 -9.28 -28.17 20.23
N LYS A 423 -8.98 -29.41 20.61
CA LYS A 423 -9.73 -30.18 21.61
C LYS A 423 -9.72 -29.48 22.98
N HIS A 424 -8.56 -29.01 23.42
CA HIS A 424 -8.44 -28.31 24.69
C HIS A 424 -9.21 -26.98 24.65
N LEU A 425 -8.98 -26.17 23.61
CA LEU A 425 -9.64 -24.88 23.42
C LEU A 425 -11.16 -25.00 23.38
N GLN A 426 -11.70 -26.05 22.76
CA GLN A 426 -13.13 -26.35 22.82
C GLN A 426 -13.57 -26.70 24.24
N THR A 427 -12.79 -27.51 24.96
CA THR A 427 -13.12 -27.95 26.33
C THR A 427 -13.21 -26.77 27.31
N ILE A 428 -12.41 -25.71 27.10
CA ILE A 428 -12.45 -24.48 27.88
C ILE A 428 -13.35 -23.38 27.28
N ASN A 429 -14.21 -23.73 26.31
CA ASN A 429 -15.16 -22.84 25.63
C ASN A 429 -14.55 -21.68 24.84
N LEU A 430 -13.30 -21.78 24.38
CA LEU A 430 -12.65 -20.81 23.48
C LEU A 430 -12.78 -21.19 22.00
N LEU A 431 -13.34 -22.37 21.69
CA LEU A 431 -13.61 -22.83 20.34
C LEU A 431 -14.95 -23.56 20.27
N GLU A 432 -15.85 -23.15 19.37
CA GLU A 432 -17.18 -23.78 19.26
C GLU A 432 -17.13 -25.18 18.64
N ASN A 433 -16.45 -25.32 17.49
CA ASN A 433 -16.37 -26.56 16.73
C ASN A 433 -14.92 -27.01 16.54
N VAL A 434 -14.66 -28.30 16.75
CA VAL A 434 -13.38 -28.93 16.43
C VAL A 434 -13.46 -29.56 15.05
N THR A 435 -12.72 -29.00 14.10
CA THR A 435 -12.41 -29.64 12.82
C THR A 435 -10.99 -30.20 12.88
N SER A 436 -10.85 -31.51 12.63
CA SER A 436 -9.55 -32.15 12.43
C SER A 436 -9.62 -32.91 11.11
N ASP A 437 -9.04 -32.27 10.09
CA ASP A 437 -8.86 -32.81 8.75
C ASP A 437 -7.44 -32.48 8.31
N PRO A 438 -6.87 -33.20 7.32
CA PRO A 438 -5.46 -33.05 6.96
C PRO A 438 -5.03 -31.61 6.64
N GLU A 439 -5.91 -30.78 6.07
CA GLU A 439 -5.59 -29.39 5.74
C GLU A 439 -5.56 -28.52 6.99
N THR A 440 -6.56 -28.69 7.88
CA THR A 440 -6.62 -27.99 9.17
C THR A 440 -5.46 -28.39 10.09
N ASP A 441 -5.12 -29.68 10.15
CA ASP A 441 -3.97 -30.18 10.92
C ASP A 441 -2.65 -29.64 10.34
N THR A 442 -2.53 -29.53 9.02
CA THR A 442 -1.36 -28.92 8.36
C THR A 442 -1.22 -27.44 8.72
N ASN A 443 -2.33 -26.69 8.70
CA ASN A 443 -2.35 -25.29 9.12
C ASN A 443 -1.84 -25.14 10.57
N TYR A 444 -2.35 -25.94 11.51
CA TYR A 444 -1.91 -25.95 12.90
C TYR A 444 -0.44 -26.33 13.05
N LEU A 445 -0.01 -27.44 12.45
CA LEU A 445 1.37 -27.93 12.56
C LEU A 445 2.38 -26.96 11.95
N LEU A 446 2.03 -26.23 10.88
CA LEU A 446 2.91 -25.19 10.34
C LEU A 446 3.05 -24.02 11.33
N LYS A 447 1.95 -23.56 11.96
CA LYS A 447 2.01 -22.53 13.01
C LYS A 447 2.93 -22.98 14.16
N MET A 448 2.77 -24.22 14.61
CA MET A 448 3.63 -24.82 15.64
C MET A 448 5.08 -24.96 15.19
N ALA A 449 5.35 -25.26 13.92
CA ALA A 449 6.71 -25.34 13.39
C ALA A 449 7.39 -23.96 13.33
N LEU A 450 6.67 -22.91 12.92
CA LEU A 450 7.16 -21.53 12.95
C LEU A 450 7.47 -21.03 14.36
N GLU A 451 6.84 -21.59 15.39
CA GLU A 451 7.14 -21.27 16.78
C GLU A 451 8.26 -22.13 17.35
N LYS A 452 8.12 -23.46 17.30
CA LYS A 452 9.00 -24.39 18.02
C LYS A 452 10.22 -24.82 17.21
N ILE A 453 10.07 -25.09 15.91
CA ILE A 453 11.19 -25.52 15.07
C ILE A 453 12.07 -24.35 14.67
N ALA A 454 11.48 -23.21 14.33
CA ALA A 454 12.24 -22.00 13.96
C ALA A 454 13.16 -21.49 15.09
N PHE A 455 12.76 -21.74 16.34
CA PHE A 455 13.51 -21.35 17.54
C PHE A 455 14.75 -22.20 17.81
N LEU A 456 14.74 -23.50 17.50
CA LEU A 456 15.81 -24.42 17.87
C LEU A 456 17.22 -23.97 17.45
N PRO A 457 17.47 -23.55 16.19
CA PRO A 457 18.81 -23.07 15.84
C PRO A 457 19.18 -21.77 16.57
N PHE A 458 18.23 -20.89 16.91
CA PHE A 458 18.49 -19.72 17.76
C PHE A 458 18.90 -20.12 19.18
N GLY A 459 18.13 -21.04 19.78
CA GLY A 459 18.39 -21.60 21.11
C GLY A 459 19.76 -22.25 21.22
N TYR A 460 20.19 -22.92 20.15
CA TYR A 460 21.49 -23.56 20.05
C TYR A 460 22.64 -22.54 19.91
N LEU A 461 22.56 -21.63 18.95
CA LEU A 461 23.70 -20.79 18.58
C LEU A 461 24.08 -19.73 19.62
N ILE A 462 23.13 -19.27 20.45
CA ILE A 462 23.41 -18.19 21.42
C ILE A 462 24.51 -18.62 22.39
N ASP A 463 24.34 -19.77 23.03
CA ASP A 463 25.33 -20.23 24.00
C ASP A 463 26.58 -20.77 23.32
N GLN A 464 26.51 -21.25 22.07
CA GLN A 464 27.74 -21.51 21.30
C GLN A 464 28.58 -20.24 21.12
N TRP A 465 27.94 -19.12 20.78
CA TRP A 465 28.62 -17.82 20.72
C TRP A 465 29.18 -17.42 22.10
N ARG A 466 28.40 -17.58 23.18
CA ARG A 466 28.86 -17.23 24.53
C ARG A 466 30.00 -18.12 25.03
N TRP A 467 29.98 -19.41 24.73
CA TRP A 467 31.07 -20.33 25.04
C TRP A 467 32.34 -19.92 24.31
N GLY A 468 32.25 -19.55 23.03
CA GLY A 468 33.38 -18.98 22.29
C GLY A 468 33.90 -17.67 22.90
N VAL A 469 33.01 -16.82 23.41
CA VAL A 469 33.41 -15.58 24.13
C VAL A 469 34.11 -15.90 25.45
N PHE A 470 33.58 -16.83 26.25
CA PHE A 470 34.17 -17.19 27.54
C PHE A 470 35.50 -17.94 27.39
N SER A 471 35.64 -18.81 26.38
CA SER A 471 36.91 -19.51 26.10
C SER A 471 37.97 -18.60 25.45
N GLY A 472 37.56 -17.45 24.90
CA GLY A 472 38.42 -16.53 24.17
C GLY A 472 38.56 -16.82 22.67
N GLU A 473 37.87 -17.84 22.14
CA GLU A 473 37.80 -18.13 20.70
C GLU A 473 37.15 -16.99 19.91
N THR A 474 36.17 -16.30 20.51
CA THR A 474 35.52 -15.10 19.98
C THR A 474 35.97 -13.88 20.79
N PRO A 475 37.04 -13.18 20.36
CA PRO A 475 37.54 -12.00 21.07
C PRO A 475 36.64 -10.77 20.86
N PRO A 476 36.77 -9.71 21.69
CA PRO A 476 35.93 -8.51 21.62
C PRO A 476 35.83 -7.82 20.26
N GLU A 477 36.84 -7.94 19.41
CA GLU A 477 36.93 -7.38 18.05
C GLU A 477 36.18 -8.23 17.01
N ARG A 478 35.58 -9.34 17.42
CA ARG A 478 34.80 -10.25 16.57
C ARG A 478 33.44 -10.61 17.16
N TYR A 479 33.04 -9.97 18.26
CA TYR A 479 31.78 -10.24 18.94
C TYR A 479 30.61 -10.21 17.96
N ASN A 480 30.53 -9.18 17.11
CA ASN A 480 29.39 -9.03 16.22
C ASN A 480 29.51 -9.89 14.94
N ALA A 481 30.71 -9.98 14.37
CA ALA A 481 30.99 -10.79 13.18
C ALA A 481 30.76 -12.29 13.43
N ASP A 482 31.24 -12.82 14.55
CA ASP A 482 31.07 -14.24 14.89
C ASP A 482 29.61 -14.54 15.27
N TRP A 483 28.91 -13.58 15.91
CA TRP A 483 27.47 -13.67 16.14
C TRP A 483 26.70 -13.82 14.82
N TRP A 484 26.92 -12.94 13.85
CA TRP A 484 26.23 -13.02 12.56
C TRP A 484 26.66 -14.21 11.71
N HIS A 485 27.92 -14.66 11.83
CA HIS A 485 28.36 -15.90 11.22
C HIS A 485 27.57 -17.10 11.75
N LEU A 486 27.42 -17.24 13.08
CA LEU A 486 26.65 -18.32 13.70
C LEU A 486 25.15 -18.22 13.38
N ARG A 487 24.57 -17.01 13.44
CA ARG A 487 23.19 -16.72 13.00
C ARG A 487 22.95 -17.19 11.56
N THR A 488 23.87 -16.88 10.66
CA THR A 488 23.75 -17.31 9.26
C THR A 488 23.97 -18.82 9.13
N LYS A 489 24.99 -19.39 9.80
CA LYS A 489 25.33 -20.81 9.72
C LYS A 489 24.24 -21.75 10.22
N TYR A 490 23.57 -21.41 11.32
CA TYR A 490 22.57 -22.29 11.93
C TYR A 490 21.14 -21.87 11.63
N GLN A 491 20.82 -20.56 11.57
CA GLN A 491 19.46 -20.12 11.23
C GLN A 491 19.29 -19.77 9.74
N GLY A 492 20.34 -19.47 8.98
CA GLY A 492 20.15 -18.88 7.66
C GLY A 492 19.46 -17.53 7.72
N ILE A 493 19.79 -16.72 8.74
CA ILE A 493 19.27 -15.36 8.95
C ILE A 493 20.44 -14.38 8.85
N CYS A 494 20.26 -13.31 8.08
CA CYS A 494 21.25 -12.25 7.91
C CYS A 494 20.80 -10.94 8.56
N PRO A 495 21.74 -10.03 8.86
CA PRO A 495 21.37 -8.69 9.28
C PRO A 495 20.72 -7.95 8.10
N PRO A 496 19.69 -7.15 8.35
CA PRO A 496 18.96 -6.47 7.27
C PRO A 496 19.64 -5.18 6.79
N THR A 497 20.68 -4.74 7.49
CA THR A 497 21.56 -3.63 7.16
C THR A 497 22.99 -4.04 7.49
N ARG A 498 23.98 -3.28 7.05
CA ARG A 498 25.38 -3.56 7.37
C ARG A 498 25.62 -3.39 8.87
N ARG A 499 26.16 -4.42 9.53
CA ARG A 499 26.57 -4.39 10.94
C ARG A 499 28.10 -4.50 11.04
N THR A 500 28.68 -3.67 11.90
CA THR A 500 30.13 -3.59 12.17
C THR A 500 30.42 -3.97 13.62
N GLU A 501 31.68 -3.99 14.01
CA GLU A 501 32.10 -4.19 15.41
C GLU A 501 31.89 -2.97 16.30
N ASP A 502 31.38 -1.85 15.78
CA ASP A 502 30.85 -0.75 16.60
C ASP A 502 29.47 -1.12 17.17
N HIS A 503 28.81 -2.11 16.56
CA HIS A 503 27.54 -2.66 17.01
C HIS A 503 27.75 -3.83 17.95
N PHE A 504 26.75 -4.11 18.78
CA PHE A 504 26.73 -5.27 19.68
C PHE A 504 25.34 -5.90 19.68
N ASP A 505 24.99 -6.50 18.54
CA ASP A 505 23.68 -7.11 18.30
C ASP A 505 23.30 -8.23 19.27
N PRO A 506 24.21 -9.10 19.77
CA PRO A 506 23.85 -10.04 20.83
C PRO A 506 23.35 -9.33 22.09
N GLY A 507 23.90 -8.15 22.44
CA GLY A 507 23.45 -7.37 23.60
C GLY A 507 22.00 -6.88 23.51
N ALA A 508 21.44 -6.80 22.31
CA ALA A 508 20.05 -6.40 22.11
C ALA A 508 19.02 -7.50 22.48
N LYS A 509 19.48 -8.65 23.01
CA LYS A 509 18.66 -9.76 23.52
C LYS A 509 18.86 -9.92 25.03
N TYR A 510 17.78 -9.80 25.82
CA TYR A 510 17.77 -9.80 27.29
C TYR A 510 18.73 -10.79 27.97
N HIS A 511 18.77 -12.05 27.53
CA HIS A 511 19.56 -13.10 28.18
C HIS A 511 21.07 -12.87 28.16
N ILE A 512 21.57 -11.98 27.29
CA ILE A 512 22.97 -11.55 27.26
C ILE A 512 23.29 -10.58 28.42
N PRO A 513 22.68 -9.38 28.52
CA PRO A 513 22.87 -8.48 29.66
C PRO A 513 22.37 -9.07 31.00
N GLY A 514 21.32 -9.91 30.97
CA GLY A 514 20.80 -10.63 32.14
C GLY A 514 21.58 -11.91 32.51
N ASN A 515 22.67 -12.21 31.81
CA ASN A 515 23.58 -13.33 32.07
C ASN A 515 22.92 -14.70 32.34
N THR A 516 21.86 -15.04 31.60
CA THR A 516 21.14 -16.32 31.79
C THR A 516 21.55 -17.30 30.68
N PRO A 517 22.03 -18.52 30.99
CA PRO A 517 22.37 -19.53 29.97
C PRO A 517 21.16 -19.89 29.11
N TYR A 518 21.32 -19.82 27.79
CA TYR A 518 20.22 -19.95 26.83
C TYR A 518 20.02 -21.37 26.30
N ILE A 519 21.04 -22.24 26.36
CA ILE A 519 21.00 -23.61 25.83
C ILE A 519 19.92 -24.46 26.51
N ARG A 520 19.49 -24.05 27.71
CA ARG A 520 18.37 -24.65 28.44
C ARG A 520 17.10 -24.76 27.59
N TYR A 521 16.82 -23.79 26.72
CA TYR A 521 15.63 -23.78 25.89
C TYR A 521 15.73 -24.77 24.72
N PHE A 522 16.94 -25.00 24.19
CA PHE A 522 17.14 -26.05 23.20
C PHE A 522 16.88 -27.43 23.82
N VAL A 523 17.50 -27.70 24.98
CA VAL A 523 17.30 -28.96 25.71
C VAL A 523 15.83 -29.13 26.12
N SER A 524 15.19 -28.04 26.58
CA SER A 524 13.76 -27.98 26.87
C SER A 524 12.94 -28.51 25.72
N PHE A 525 13.20 -28.00 24.51
CA PHE A 525 12.39 -28.34 23.36
C PHE A 525 12.57 -29.77 22.88
N ILE A 526 13.69 -30.42 23.20
CA ILE A 526 13.83 -31.87 22.96
C ILE A 526 13.06 -32.65 24.02
N LEU A 527 13.28 -32.32 25.30
CA LEU A 527 12.63 -32.97 26.44
C LEU A 527 11.11 -32.84 26.41
N GLN A 528 10.56 -31.68 26.02
CA GLN A 528 9.12 -31.42 26.02
C GLN A 528 8.38 -32.46 25.19
N PHE A 529 8.90 -32.87 24.02
CA PHE A 529 8.21 -33.83 23.16
C PHE A 529 8.36 -35.27 23.65
N GLN A 530 9.52 -35.62 24.23
CA GLN A 530 9.72 -36.92 24.87
C GLN A 530 8.76 -37.09 26.06
N LEU A 531 8.62 -36.05 26.88
CA LEU A 531 7.65 -36.00 27.99
C LEU A 531 6.22 -36.04 27.45
N HIS A 532 5.89 -35.21 26.45
CA HIS A 532 4.55 -35.14 25.87
C HIS A 532 4.10 -36.52 25.37
N GLU A 533 4.94 -37.24 24.62
CA GLU A 533 4.61 -38.59 24.14
C GLU A 533 4.27 -39.55 25.29
N LYS A 534 5.05 -39.53 26.38
CA LYS A 534 4.79 -40.37 27.54
C LYS A 534 3.50 -39.96 28.27
N LEU A 535 3.28 -38.67 28.46
CA LEU A 535 2.10 -38.14 29.15
C LEU A 535 0.82 -38.42 28.34
N CYS A 536 0.89 -38.34 27.01
CA CYS A 536 -0.19 -38.71 26.11
C CYS A 536 -0.53 -40.20 26.20
N ALA A 537 0.48 -41.06 26.28
CA ALA A 537 0.26 -42.49 26.51
C ALA A 537 -0.41 -42.73 27.88
N ALA A 538 -0.01 -42.01 28.93
CA ALA A 538 -0.65 -42.08 30.25
C ALA A 538 -2.09 -41.54 30.24
N ALA A 539 -2.37 -40.50 29.45
CA ALA A 539 -3.71 -39.98 29.16
C ALA A 539 -4.53 -40.87 28.21
N LYS A 540 -4.00 -42.04 27.81
CA LYS A 540 -4.65 -43.02 26.93
C LYS A 540 -5.02 -42.46 25.55
N HIS A 541 -4.22 -41.51 25.05
CA HIS A 541 -4.39 -40.97 23.70
C HIS A 541 -3.99 -42.00 22.63
N THR A 542 -4.80 -42.14 21.59
CA THR A 542 -4.57 -43.11 20.49
C THR A 542 -4.41 -42.45 19.12
N GLY A 543 -4.63 -41.13 19.01
CA GLY A 543 -4.50 -40.37 17.78
C GLY A 543 -3.07 -39.91 17.49
N PRO A 544 -2.87 -39.09 16.44
CA PRO A 544 -1.59 -38.43 16.19
C PRO A 544 -1.14 -37.61 17.40
N LEU A 545 0.17 -37.57 17.66
CA LEU A 545 0.70 -36.97 18.88
C LEU A 545 0.29 -35.49 19.06
N HIS A 546 0.23 -34.72 17.96
CA HIS A 546 -0.16 -33.31 17.97
C HIS A 546 -1.63 -33.00 18.30
N THR A 547 -2.46 -34.03 18.42
CA THR A 547 -3.89 -33.90 18.82
C THR A 547 -4.12 -34.27 20.28
N CYS A 548 -3.05 -34.64 20.99
CA CYS A 548 -3.14 -35.08 22.36
C CYS A 548 -3.44 -33.92 23.32
N ASP A 549 -4.42 -34.14 24.20
CA ASP A 549 -4.70 -33.27 25.34
C ASP A 549 -4.63 -34.10 26.62
N ILE A 550 -3.70 -33.75 27.51
CA ILE A 550 -3.49 -34.42 28.79
C ILE A 550 -4.37 -33.86 29.91
N TYR A 551 -5.14 -32.79 29.64
CA TYR A 551 -6.05 -32.17 30.59
C TYR A 551 -6.93 -33.21 31.31
N ARG A 552 -7.06 -33.09 32.63
CA ARG A 552 -7.78 -34.03 33.53
C ARG A 552 -7.23 -35.46 33.60
N SER A 553 -6.02 -35.73 33.09
CA SER A 553 -5.33 -37.01 33.26
C SER A 553 -4.50 -37.03 34.55
N LYS A 554 -5.04 -37.65 35.61
CA LYS A 554 -4.30 -37.82 36.87
C LYS A 554 -3.10 -38.73 36.73
N GLU A 555 -3.15 -39.68 35.81
CA GLU A 555 -2.05 -40.58 35.47
C GLU A 555 -0.88 -39.80 34.86
N ALA A 556 -1.17 -38.86 33.94
CA ALA A 556 -0.14 -37.96 33.40
C ALA A 556 0.41 -37.03 34.50
N GLY A 557 -0.46 -36.46 35.34
CA GLY A 557 -0.04 -35.63 36.46
C GLY A 557 0.83 -36.35 37.50
N ALA A 558 0.60 -37.64 37.74
CA ALA A 558 1.46 -38.45 38.63
C ALA A 558 2.90 -38.59 38.08
N ILE A 559 3.06 -38.71 36.76
CA ILE A 559 4.38 -38.73 36.11
C ILE A 559 5.06 -37.38 36.25
N LEU A 560 4.35 -36.28 35.96
CA LEU A 560 4.86 -34.92 36.14
C LEU A 560 5.31 -34.69 37.59
N LYS A 561 4.45 -35.03 38.55
CA LYS A 561 4.74 -34.90 39.98
C LYS A 561 6.03 -35.62 40.38
N LYS A 562 6.26 -36.84 39.88
CA LYS A 562 7.47 -37.61 40.15
C LYS A 562 8.73 -36.87 39.68
N ILE A 563 8.69 -36.27 38.49
CA ILE A 563 9.81 -35.47 37.95
C ILE A 563 10.04 -34.23 38.81
N LEU A 564 8.96 -33.50 39.11
CA LEU A 564 9.01 -32.22 39.83
C LEU A 564 9.57 -32.37 41.27
N GLN A 565 9.18 -33.43 41.98
CA GLN A 565 9.60 -33.67 43.37
C GLN A 565 11.08 -34.03 43.54
N ALA A 566 11.72 -34.54 42.48
CA ALA A 566 13.13 -34.93 42.52
C ALA A 566 14.06 -33.71 42.64
N GLY A 567 13.67 -32.55 42.11
CA GLY A 567 14.57 -31.41 42.01
C GLY A 567 15.87 -31.80 41.32
N SER A 568 17.00 -31.37 41.88
CA SER A 568 18.35 -31.80 41.43
C SER A 568 19.05 -32.77 42.39
N SER A 569 18.28 -33.48 43.22
CA SER A 569 18.81 -34.45 44.20
C SER A 569 19.39 -35.70 43.53
N GLN A 570 18.91 -36.04 42.34
CA GLN A 570 19.36 -37.18 41.54
C GLN A 570 19.96 -36.73 40.20
N PRO A 571 20.81 -37.53 39.55
CA PRO A 571 21.24 -37.29 38.17
C PRO A 571 20.04 -37.23 37.22
N TRP A 572 20.05 -36.29 36.28
CA TRP A 572 18.93 -36.12 35.34
C TRP A 572 18.63 -37.36 34.46
N PRO A 573 19.62 -38.20 34.04
CA PRO A 573 19.32 -39.41 33.27
C PRO A 573 18.48 -40.41 34.06
N ASP A 574 18.72 -40.48 35.37
CA ASP A 574 17.99 -41.37 36.27
C ASP A 574 16.56 -40.87 36.46
N VAL A 575 16.37 -39.56 36.68
CA VAL A 575 15.04 -38.94 36.75
C VAL A 575 14.23 -39.20 35.47
N LEU A 576 14.87 -39.09 34.29
CA LEU A 576 14.23 -39.36 33.01
C LEU A 576 13.87 -40.85 32.86
N GLN A 577 14.81 -41.74 33.21
CA GLN A 577 14.60 -43.19 33.15
C GLN A 577 13.43 -43.61 34.04
N ASP A 578 13.35 -43.03 35.23
CA ASP A 578 12.34 -43.30 36.23
C ASP A 578 10.95 -42.77 35.86
N ALA A 579 10.88 -41.68 35.10
CA ALA A 579 9.63 -41.05 34.72
C ALA A 579 9.08 -41.59 33.40
N ILE A 580 9.94 -41.73 32.37
CA ILE A 580 9.49 -42.05 31.01
C ILE A 580 10.04 -43.36 30.46
N GLY A 581 11.08 -43.93 31.09
CA GLY A 581 11.68 -45.20 30.68
C GLY A 581 12.88 -45.06 29.73
N ASN A 582 13.44 -43.86 29.59
CA ASN A 582 14.60 -43.56 28.75
C ASN A 582 15.55 -42.64 29.54
N ASN A 583 16.87 -42.84 29.44
CA ASN A 583 17.89 -42.05 30.12
C ASN A 583 18.68 -41.10 29.19
N LYS A 584 18.23 -40.89 27.94
CA LYS A 584 18.88 -40.02 26.95
C LYS A 584 17.92 -38.95 26.41
N LEU A 585 18.51 -37.81 26.03
CA LEU A 585 17.86 -36.83 25.18
C LEU A 585 17.68 -37.42 23.77
N ASP A 586 16.47 -37.30 23.20
CA ASP A 586 16.11 -37.88 21.91
C ASP A 586 15.10 -37.01 21.17
N ALA A 587 15.45 -36.60 19.94
CA ALA A 587 14.59 -35.78 19.09
C ALA A 587 13.51 -36.60 18.34
N SER A 588 13.46 -37.93 18.48
CA SER A 588 12.52 -38.79 17.74
C SER A 588 11.05 -38.45 18.01
N SER A 589 10.66 -38.15 19.25
CA SER A 589 9.31 -37.74 19.61
C SER A 589 8.92 -36.40 18.97
N LEU A 590 9.87 -35.46 18.86
CA LEU A 590 9.69 -34.19 18.16
C LEU A 590 9.45 -34.44 16.67
N MET A 591 10.30 -35.25 16.03
CA MET A 591 10.15 -35.58 14.60
C MET A 591 8.82 -36.30 14.33
N LYS A 592 8.38 -37.17 15.25
CA LYS A 592 7.08 -37.84 15.18
C LYS A 592 5.91 -36.88 15.30
N TYR A 593 6.00 -35.86 16.16
CA TYR A 593 4.97 -34.82 16.28
C TYR A 593 4.77 -34.06 14.97
N PHE A 594 5.86 -33.71 14.29
CA PHE A 594 5.87 -32.92 13.06
C PHE A 594 5.86 -33.75 11.76
N ASP A 595 5.79 -35.07 11.81
CA ASP A 595 5.81 -35.95 10.63
C ASP A 595 4.81 -35.54 9.52
N PRO A 596 3.56 -35.14 9.81
CA PRO A 596 2.65 -34.69 8.76
C PRO A 596 3.12 -33.43 8.03
N ILE A 597 3.64 -32.43 8.77
CA ILE A 597 4.12 -31.18 8.16
C ILE A 597 5.48 -31.36 7.47
N ILE A 598 6.33 -32.26 7.96
CA ILE A 598 7.59 -32.65 7.27
C ILE A 598 7.25 -33.13 5.86
N LYS A 599 6.38 -34.14 5.74
CA LYS A 599 5.97 -34.70 4.45
C LYS A 599 5.32 -33.68 3.54
N TRP A 600 4.53 -32.77 4.11
CA TRP A 600 3.90 -31.70 3.35
C TRP A 600 4.94 -30.71 2.82
N LEU A 601 5.88 -30.23 3.66
CA LEU A 601 6.93 -29.29 3.27
C LEU A 601 7.87 -29.87 2.21
N GLU A 602 8.27 -31.14 2.34
CA GLU A 602 9.10 -31.83 1.33
C GLU A 602 8.41 -31.82 -0.04
N LYS A 603 7.10 -32.06 -0.07
CA LYS A 603 6.29 -31.98 -1.30
C LYS A 603 6.21 -30.56 -1.84
N GLN A 604 6.10 -29.54 -0.98
CA GLN A 604 6.08 -28.14 -1.42
C GLN A 604 7.43 -27.64 -1.92
N ASN A 605 8.53 -28.27 -1.54
CA ASN A 605 9.89 -27.77 -1.77
C ASN A 605 10.69 -28.53 -2.83
N VAL A 606 10.06 -29.39 -3.63
CA VAL A 606 10.72 -30.22 -4.66
C VAL A 606 11.63 -29.42 -5.62
N ASN A 607 11.27 -28.17 -5.93
CA ASN A 607 12.02 -27.30 -6.84
C ASN A 607 12.73 -26.14 -6.10
N GLU A 608 12.83 -26.19 -4.78
CA GLU A 608 13.45 -25.14 -3.97
C GLU A 608 14.89 -25.46 -3.61
N THR A 609 15.67 -24.42 -3.33
CA THR A 609 16.99 -24.61 -2.72
C THR A 609 16.80 -24.84 -1.23
N LEU A 610 17.18 -26.02 -0.72
CA LEU A 610 17.28 -26.24 0.72
C LEU A 610 18.60 -25.64 1.22
N GLY A 611 18.55 -24.93 2.35
CA GLY A 611 19.68 -24.14 2.85
C GLY A 611 19.90 -22.83 2.08
N TRP A 612 21.06 -22.21 2.30
CA TRP A 612 21.40 -20.87 1.82
C TRP A 612 22.85 -20.82 1.29
N PRO A 613 23.12 -21.36 0.09
CA PRO A 613 24.46 -21.35 -0.50
C PRO A 613 25.01 -19.94 -0.75
N ASP A 614 24.15 -18.93 -0.95
CA ASP A 614 24.56 -17.53 -1.05
C ASP A 614 24.75 -16.91 0.35
N PHE A 615 25.66 -17.51 1.12
CA PHE A 615 25.84 -17.28 2.56
C PHE A 615 26.01 -15.80 2.94
N ASN A 616 26.75 -15.04 2.14
CA ASN A 616 27.08 -13.64 2.43
C ASN A 616 26.06 -12.63 1.88
N TRP A 617 24.93 -13.08 1.35
CA TRP A 617 23.93 -12.17 0.79
C TRP A 617 23.22 -11.37 1.89
N VAL A 618 23.08 -10.06 1.67
CA VAL A 618 22.34 -9.12 2.51
C VAL A 618 21.45 -8.24 1.61
N PRO A 619 20.26 -7.80 2.08
CA PRO A 619 19.39 -6.96 1.28
C PRO A 619 19.95 -5.53 1.10
N PRO A 620 19.58 -4.83 0.03
CA PRO A 620 19.91 -3.42 -0.13
C PRO A 620 19.06 -2.52 0.79
N ILE A 621 19.56 -1.32 1.09
CA ILE A 621 18.78 -0.29 1.81
C ILE A 621 17.71 0.27 0.85
N PRO A 622 16.43 0.38 1.28
CA PRO A 622 15.37 0.99 0.49
C PRO A 622 15.63 2.47 0.18
N GLU A 623 15.16 2.96 -0.97
CA GLU A 623 15.21 4.38 -1.31
C GLU A 623 14.35 5.21 -0.34
N GLY A 624 14.80 6.41 0.06
CA GLY A 624 14.07 7.28 1.00
C GLY A 624 14.04 6.79 2.45
N TYR A 625 14.86 5.79 2.80
CA TYR A 625 15.06 5.38 4.19
C TYR A 625 16.17 6.21 4.85
N PRO A 626 15.99 6.70 6.10
CA PRO A 626 14.87 6.43 7.02
C PRO A 626 13.74 7.49 7.00
N GLU A 627 13.75 8.47 6.10
CA GLU A 627 12.82 9.61 6.14
C GLU A 627 11.34 9.22 5.90
N ASP A 628 11.09 8.18 5.10
CA ASP A 628 9.74 7.77 4.69
C ASP A 628 9.18 6.57 5.47
N ILE A 629 9.63 6.31 6.71
CA ILE A 629 9.16 5.15 7.52
C ILE A 629 7.67 5.17 7.87
N ASP A 630 7.03 6.33 7.77
CA ASP A 630 5.58 6.51 7.98
C ASP A 630 4.76 6.10 6.75
N LYS A 631 5.39 5.94 5.57
CA LYS A 631 4.73 5.44 4.37
C LYS A 631 4.53 3.93 4.45
N ASN A 632 3.34 3.46 4.12
CA ASN A 632 3.05 2.05 4.06
C ASN A 632 3.67 1.44 2.78
N THR A 633 4.51 0.42 2.95
CA THR A 633 5.13 -0.32 1.85
C THR A 633 4.61 -1.77 1.77
N ASP A 634 3.47 -2.08 2.39
CA ASP A 634 2.80 -3.37 2.27
C ASP A 634 1.89 -3.40 1.03
N GLU A 635 2.31 -4.14 0.01
CA GLU A 635 1.56 -4.30 -1.24
C GLU A 635 0.27 -5.11 -1.05
N LEU A 636 0.23 -6.05 -0.10
CA LEU A 636 -0.97 -6.84 0.16
C LEU A 636 -2.06 -5.98 0.79
N ASP A 637 -1.70 -5.14 1.76
CA ASP A 637 -2.60 -4.12 2.31
C ASP A 637 -3.09 -3.16 1.22
N ALA A 638 -2.20 -2.71 0.32
CA ALA A 638 -2.60 -1.89 -0.83
C ALA A 638 -3.62 -2.60 -1.74
N LYS A 639 -3.43 -3.89 -2.03
CA LYS A 639 -4.40 -4.69 -2.81
C LYS A 639 -5.76 -4.79 -2.13
N ASN A 640 -5.78 -5.01 -0.82
CA ASN A 640 -7.03 -5.04 -0.04
C ASN A 640 -7.73 -3.67 -0.06
N PHE A 641 -6.98 -2.59 0.13
CA PHE A 641 -7.47 -1.21 0.00
C PHE A 641 -8.06 -0.94 -1.40
N LEU A 642 -7.41 -1.39 -2.48
CA LEU A 642 -7.90 -1.21 -3.84
C LEU A 642 -9.16 -2.04 -4.15
N ASN A 643 -9.30 -3.24 -3.57
CA ASN A 643 -10.52 -4.04 -3.68
C ASN A 643 -11.72 -3.34 -3.00
N GLU A 644 -11.49 -2.77 -1.81
CA GLU A 644 -12.49 -1.96 -1.10
C GLU A 644 -12.84 -0.69 -1.90
N TYR A 645 -11.84 0.02 -2.43
CA TYR A 645 -12.06 1.17 -3.29
C TYR A 645 -12.90 0.80 -4.51
N ASN A 646 -12.56 -0.28 -5.21
CA ASN A 646 -13.25 -0.66 -6.43
C ASN A 646 -14.73 -0.98 -6.17
N SER A 647 -15.05 -1.72 -5.11
CA SER A 647 -16.43 -2.08 -4.78
C SER A 647 -17.27 -0.87 -4.36
N THR A 648 -16.68 0.07 -3.61
CA THR A 648 -17.38 1.29 -3.16
C THR A 648 -17.49 2.35 -4.26
N ALA A 649 -16.47 2.49 -5.11
CA ALA A 649 -16.46 3.43 -6.24
C ALA A 649 -17.56 3.09 -7.26
N GLU A 650 -17.75 1.81 -7.61
CA GLU A 650 -18.83 1.39 -8.53
C GLU A 650 -20.21 1.87 -8.06
N VAL A 651 -20.47 1.85 -6.74
CA VAL A 651 -21.75 2.31 -6.16
C VAL A 651 -21.86 3.83 -6.18
N VAL A 652 -20.84 4.52 -5.66
CA VAL A 652 -20.86 5.99 -5.51
C VAL A 652 -20.86 6.69 -6.87
N TRP A 653 -20.05 6.22 -7.81
CA TRP A 653 -19.95 6.80 -9.14
C TRP A 653 -21.22 6.52 -9.95
N ASN A 654 -21.83 5.33 -9.84
CA ASN A 654 -23.12 5.04 -10.44
C ASN A 654 -24.21 6.02 -9.96
N ALA A 655 -24.32 6.25 -8.65
CA ALA A 655 -25.31 7.16 -8.07
C ALA A 655 -25.15 8.60 -8.58
N TYR A 656 -23.90 9.09 -8.69
CA TYR A 656 -23.62 10.38 -9.29
C TYR A 656 -23.97 10.42 -10.78
N THR A 657 -23.57 9.40 -11.55
CA THR A 657 -23.85 9.34 -12.99
C THR A 657 -25.35 9.29 -13.27
N GLU A 658 -26.15 8.59 -12.48
CA GLU A 658 -27.63 8.61 -12.58
C GLU A 658 -28.22 10.00 -12.32
N ALA A 659 -27.76 10.69 -11.27
CA ALA A 659 -28.23 12.04 -10.97
C ALA A 659 -27.84 13.05 -12.08
N SER A 660 -26.60 12.94 -12.59
CA SER A 660 -26.09 13.75 -13.70
C SER A 660 -26.84 13.47 -15.00
N TRP A 661 -27.11 12.21 -15.32
CA TRP A 661 -27.92 11.81 -16.48
C TRP A 661 -29.32 12.41 -16.41
N LYS A 662 -29.97 12.33 -15.25
CA LYS A 662 -31.31 12.90 -15.03
C LYS A 662 -31.33 14.41 -15.24
N TYR A 663 -30.31 15.13 -14.76
CA TYR A 663 -30.18 16.57 -15.03
C TYR A 663 -29.97 16.86 -16.52
N ASN A 664 -29.08 16.13 -17.19
CA ASN A 664 -28.76 16.34 -18.60
C ASN A 664 -29.92 16.01 -19.56
N THR A 665 -30.83 15.11 -19.15
CA THR A 665 -32.02 14.70 -19.91
C THR A 665 -33.32 15.37 -19.44
N GLU A 666 -33.25 16.17 -18.37
CA GLU A 666 -34.34 16.97 -17.83
C GLU A 666 -33.79 18.11 -16.95
N ILE A 667 -33.50 19.24 -17.58
CA ILE A 667 -32.90 20.42 -16.93
C ILE A 667 -33.96 21.11 -16.07
N ASN A 668 -33.80 21.03 -14.75
CA ASN A 668 -34.55 21.79 -13.75
C ASN A 668 -33.74 21.92 -12.45
N GLU A 669 -34.16 22.84 -11.57
CA GLU A 669 -33.44 23.13 -10.34
C GLU A 669 -33.39 21.93 -9.38
N ALA A 670 -34.46 21.13 -9.30
CA ALA A 670 -34.49 19.96 -8.42
C ALA A 670 -33.47 18.89 -8.83
N ASN A 671 -33.37 18.59 -10.13
CA ASN A 671 -32.38 17.65 -10.67
C ASN A 671 -30.95 18.22 -10.56
N LYS A 672 -30.77 19.54 -10.72
CA LYS A 672 -29.48 20.21 -10.51
C LYS A 672 -28.99 20.04 -9.07
N GLN A 673 -29.85 20.32 -8.09
CA GLN A 673 -29.49 20.17 -6.66
C GLN A 673 -29.20 18.70 -6.31
N ALA A 674 -30.00 17.75 -6.81
CA ALA A 674 -29.72 16.32 -6.62
C ALA A 674 -28.38 15.88 -7.23
N MET A 675 -28.03 16.38 -8.41
CA MET A 675 -26.72 16.13 -9.04
C MET A 675 -25.58 16.72 -8.21
N LEU A 676 -25.71 17.95 -7.71
CA LEU A 676 -24.70 18.61 -6.89
C LEU A 676 -24.49 17.88 -5.56
N GLU A 677 -25.56 17.42 -4.91
CA GLU A 677 -25.51 16.61 -3.69
C GLU A 677 -24.70 15.31 -3.92
N LYS A 678 -25.03 14.57 -5.00
CA LYS A 678 -24.28 13.35 -5.35
C LYS A 678 -22.84 13.62 -5.77
N ASN A 679 -22.55 14.78 -6.36
CA ASN A 679 -21.18 15.19 -6.67
C ASN A 679 -20.35 15.40 -5.39
N LEU A 680 -20.95 15.98 -4.34
CA LEU A 680 -20.28 16.15 -3.05
C LEU A 680 -20.02 14.80 -2.36
N GLU A 681 -20.98 13.87 -2.39
CA GLU A 681 -20.79 12.50 -1.87
C GLU A 681 -19.63 11.79 -2.60
N MET A 682 -19.59 11.87 -3.93
CA MET A 682 -18.50 11.31 -4.74
C MET A 682 -17.17 11.98 -4.43
N SER A 683 -17.13 13.30 -4.28
CA SER A 683 -15.91 14.03 -3.94
C SER A 683 -15.38 13.68 -2.54
N ALA A 684 -16.27 13.46 -1.57
CA ALA A 684 -15.90 12.98 -0.24
C ALA A 684 -15.30 11.56 -0.28
N HIS A 685 -15.85 10.68 -1.13
CA HIS A 685 -15.27 9.36 -1.40
C HIS A 685 -13.87 9.47 -2.03
N THR A 686 -13.71 10.28 -3.08
CA THR A 686 -12.42 10.55 -3.72
C THR A 686 -11.39 11.08 -2.72
N LEU A 687 -11.77 12.04 -1.87
CA LEU A 687 -10.90 12.59 -0.84
C LEU A 687 -10.44 11.52 0.16
N LYS A 688 -11.38 10.72 0.70
CA LYS A 688 -11.09 9.66 1.66
C LYS A 688 -10.09 8.64 1.10
N TYR A 689 -10.38 8.09 -0.07
CA TYR A 689 -9.55 7.03 -0.66
C TYR A 689 -8.24 7.61 -1.19
N GLY A 690 -8.23 8.80 -1.78
CA GLY A 690 -6.97 9.39 -2.27
C GLY A 690 -6.03 9.85 -1.17
N GLN A 691 -6.54 10.34 -0.04
CA GLN A 691 -5.70 10.59 1.15
C GLN A 691 -5.05 9.29 1.66
N LYS A 692 -5.81 8.18 1.70
CA LYS A 692 -5.26 6.87 2.07
C LYS A 692 -4.26 6.37 1.02
N ALA A 693 -4.51 6.57 -0.27
CA ALA A 693 -3.58 6.22 -1.35
C ALA A 693 -2.23 6.95 -1.21
N ARG A 694 -2.23 8.23 -0.81
CA ARG A 694 -1.02 9.03 -0.54
C ARG A 694 -0.17 8.50 0.64
N GLN A 695 -0.71 7.63 1.48
CA GLN A 695 0.04 7.01 2.58
C GLN A 695 0.93 5.85 2.11
N TYR A 696 0.72 5.33 0.90
CA TYR A 696 1.55 4.26 0.36
C TYR A 696 2.78 4.80 -0.36
N ASP A 697 3.90 4.10 -0.19
CA ASP A 697 5.05 4.20 -1.09
C ASP A 697 5.09 2.95 -1.97
N THR A 698 4.83 3.17 -3.26
CA THR A 698 4.68 2.10 -4.25
C THR A 698 5.98 1.73 -4.96
N THR A 699 7.11 2.36 -4.61
CA THR A 699 8.39 2.23 -5.33
C THR A 699 8.79 0.76 -5.51
N ASP A 700 8.65 -0.03 -4.44
CA ASP A 700 9.05 -1.43 -4.41
C ASP A 700 7.91 -2.44 -4.59
N PHE A 701 6.69 -2.00 -4.89
CA PHE A 701 5.62 -2.95 -5.22
C PHE A 701 5.99 -3.79 -6.46
N GLN A 702 5.54 -5.02 -6.52
CA GLN A 702 5.79 -5.95 -7.61
C GLN A 702 4.70 -5.84 -8.69
N ASP A 703 3.45 -5.62 -8.28
CA ASP A 703 2.34 -5.45 -9.22
C ASP A 703 2.27 -4.02 -9.78
N GLY A 704 2.63 -3.88 -11.06
CA GLY A 704 2.56 -2.60 -11.78
C GLY A 704 1.16 -2.00 -11.86
N SER A 705 0.10 -2.81 -11.79
CA SER A 705 -1.28 -2.33 -11.79
C SER A 705 -1.61 -1.60 -10.48
N VAL A 706 -1.19 -2.16 -9.34
CA VAL A 706 -1.35 -1.55 -8.02
C VAL A 706 -0.63 -0.21 -7.97
N LYS A 707 0.63 -0.14 -8.44
CA LYS A 707 1.36 1.14 -8.51
C LYS A 707 0.59 2.20 -9.29
N ARG A 708 0.10 1.82 -10.48
CA ARG A 708 -0.60 2.74 -11.38
C ARG A 708 -1.92 3.23 -10.77
N ILE A 709 -2.70 2.35 -10.13
CA ILE A 709 -3.95 2.74 -9.48
C ILE A 709 -3.67 3.63 -8.27
N ILE A 710 -2.75 3.27 -7.38
CA ILE A 710 -2.40 4.10 -6.20
C ILE A 710 -1.91 5.49 -6.64
N LYS A 711 -1.07 5.57 -7.67
CA LYS A 711 -0.63 6.85 -8.24
C LYS A 711 -1.81 7.67 -8.76
N LYS A 712 -2.74 7.05 -9.49
CA LYS A 712 -3.95 7.73 -9.99
C LYS A 712 -4.85 8.21 -8.86
N LEU A 713 -5.09 7.39 -7.83
CA LEU A 713 -5.92 7.76 -6.67
C LEU A 713 -5.27 8.83 -5.80
N SER A 714 -3.94 8.94 -5.80
CA SER A 714 -3.22 9.97 -5.06
C SER A 714 -3.45 11.38 -5.63
N ASP A 715 -3.89 11.48 -6.89
CA ASP A 715 -4.45 12.70 -7.46
C ASP A 715 -5.95 12.75 -7.17
N ILE A 716 -6.35 13.60 -6.21
CA ILE A 716 -7.74 13.75 -5.76
C ILE A 716 -8.47 14.88 -6.48
N GLU A 717 -7.83 15.47 -7.51
CA GLU A 717 -8.41 16.48 -8.39
C GLU A 717 -9.06 17.64 -7.59
N ARG A 718 -10.27 18.07 -7.98
CA ARG A 718 -11.03 19.13 -7.29
C ARG A 718 -11.44 18.79 -5.86
N ALA A 719 -11.47 17.50 -5.47
CA ALA A 719 -11.80 17.11 -4.09
C ALA A 719 -10.75 17.55 -3.07
N ALA A 720 -9.56 18.00 -3.53
CA ALA A 720 -8.57 18.65 -2.67
C ALA A 720 -9.02 20.00 -2.12
N LEU A 721 -9.97 20.68 -2.76
CA LEU A 721 -10.48 21.98 -2.31
C LEU A 721 -11.20 21.85 -0.96
N SER A 722 -11.20 22.92 -0.18
CA SER A 722 -12.07 22.98 1.01
C SER A 722 -13.54 22.86 0.61
N THR A 723 -14.40 22.34 1.48
CA THR A 723 -15.84 22.16 1.18
C THR A 723 -16.51 23.41 0.60
N PRO A 724 -16.31 24.63 1.15
CA PRO A 724 -16.91 25.84 0.56
C PRO A 724 -16.38 26.16 -0.83
N GLN A 725 -15.08 25.95 -1.08
CA GLN A 725 -14.46 26.17 -2.39
C GLN A 725 -14.92 25.12 -3.42
N LEU A 726 -15.13 23.88 -3.00
CA LEU A 726 -15.64 22.81 -3.84
C LEU A 726 -17.10 23.04 -4.23
N GLU A 727 -17.94 23.46 -3.30
CA GLU A 727 -19.32 23.87 -3.56
C GLU A 727 -19.38 25.06 -4.54
N GLU A 728 -18.52 26.06 -4.33
CA GLU A 728 -18.37 27.19 -5.25
C GLU A 728 -17.93 26.72 -6.65
N TYR A 729 -16.92 25.87 -6.73
CA TYR A 729 -16.41 25.31 -7.99
C TYR A 729 -17.49 24.57 -8.77
N ASN A 730 -18.21 23.65 -8.10
CA ASN A 730 -19.27 22.85 -8.70
C ASN A 730 -20.45 23.72 -9.17
N THR A 731 -20.82 24.71 -8.36
CA THR A 731 -21.89 25.66 -8.70
C THR A 731 -21.51 26.53 -9.88
N LEU A 732 -20.28 27.05 -9.92
CA LEU A 732 -19.76 27.84 -11.05
C LEU A 732 -19.79 27.02 -12.34
N LEU A 733 -19.28 25.79 -12.31
CA LEU A 733 -19.25 24.92 -13.49
C LEU A 733 -20.67 24.65 -14.02
N SER A 734 -21.58 24.23 -13.15
CA SER A 734 -22.99 23.99 -13.53
C SER A 734 -23.69 25.25 -14.05
N ASN A 735 -23.41 26.41 -13.46
CA ASN A 735 -23.97 27.68 -13.92
C ASN A 735 -23.44 28.08 -15.31
N MET A 736 -22.14 27.90 -15.56
CA MET A 736 -21.53 28.19 -16.86
C MET A 736 -22.13 27.29 -17.96
N GLU A 737 -22.26 25.99 -17.69
CA GLU A 737 -22.93 25.03 -18.59
C GLU A 737 -24.38 25.44 -18.87
N THR A 738 -25.14 25.76 -17.81
CA THR A 738 -26.56 26.15 -17.94
C THR A 738 -26.71 27.40 -18.80
N LYS A 739 -25.93 28.46 -18.51
CA LYS A 739 -25.94 29.72 -19.26
C LYS A 739 -25.65 29.49 -20.74
N TYR A 740 -24.75 28.57 -21.07
CA TYR A 740 -24.48 28.18 -22.45
C TYR A 740 -25.67 27.46 -23.09
N SER A 741 -26.20 26.42 -22.44
CA SER A 741 -27.25 25.56 -23.00
C SER A 741 -28.59 26.24 -23.23
N VAL A 742 -28.94 27.26 -22.43
CA VAL A 742 -30.23 27.97 -22.54
C VAL A 742 -30.16 29.29 -23.31
N ALA A 743 -28.96 29.70 -23.78
CA ALA A 743 -28.79 30.94 -24.50
C ALA A 743 -29.56 30.95 -25.83
N GLN A 744 -30.12 32.11 -26.18
CA GLN A 744 -30.86 32.34 -27.42
C GLN A 744 -30.51 33.71 -28.00
N VAL A 745 -30.58 33.84 -29.32
CA VAL A 745 -30.31 35.09 -30.04
C VAL A 745 -31.61 35.61 -30.64
N CYS A 746 -32.04 36.79 -30.20
CA CYS A 746 -33.32 37.37 -30.61
C CYS A 746 -33.15 38.42 -31.71
N ARG A 747 -34.05 38.40 -32.69
CA ARG A 747 -34.22 39.46 -33.69
C ARG A 747 -35.08 40.59 -33.12
N ASP A 748 -35.03 41.78 -33.71
CA ASP A 748 -35.78 42.97 -33.28
C ASP A 748 -37.31 42.76 -33.26
N ASN A 749 -37.81 41.79 -34.03
CA ASN A 749 -39.22 41.41 -34.07
C ASN A 749 -39.65 40.48 -32.91
N GLY A 750 -38.76 40.18 -31.96
CA GLY A 750 -39.02 39.33 -30.79
C GLY A 750 -38.82 37.82 -31.02
N MET A 751 -38.43 37.39 -32.23
CA MET A 751 -38.16 35.97 -32.52
C MET A 751 -36.77 35.57 -32.03
N CYS A 752 -36.69 34.58 -31.14
CA CYS A 752 -35.44 34.09 -30.54
C CYS A 752 -35.03 32.72 -31.09
N HIS A 753 -33.76 32.61 -31.46
CA HIS A 753 -33.15 31.43 -32.07
C HIS A 753 -32.17 30.78 -31.06
N PRO A 754 -32.46 29.59 -30.51
CA PRO A 754 -31.46 28.77 -29.81
C PRO A 754 -30.33 28.34 -30.74
N LEU A 755 -29.22 27.86 -30.15
CA LEU A 755 -28.13 27.27 -30.92
C LEU A 755 -28.61 26.11 -31.80
N ASP A 756 -29.29 25.14 -31.19
CA ASP A 756 -29.76 23.91 -31.82
C ASP A 756 -31.29 23.84 -31.92
N PRO A 757 -31.87 23.67 -33.13
CA PRO A 757 -31.20 23.56 -34.43
C PRO A 757 -31.00 24.91 -35.15
N ASP A 758 -31.57 26.00 -34.65
CA ASP A 758 -31.87 27.18 -35.47
C ASP A 758 -30.61 27.95 -35.92
N LEU A 759 -29.74 28.37 -35.00
CA LEU A 759 -28.52 29.09 -35.37
C LEU A 759 -27.53 28.20 -36.12
N GLN A 760 -27.44 26.90 -35.78
CA GLN A 760 -26.61 25.96 -36.54
C GLN A 760 -27.08 25.86 -37.99
N LYS A 761 -28.39 25.74 -38.21
CA LYS A 761 -28.97 25.71 -39.55
C LYS A 761 -28.67 27.00 -40.32
N ILE A 762 -28.82 28.17 -39.69
CA ILE A 762 -28.48 29.46 -40.31
C ILE A 762 -27.00 29.48 -40.72
N MET A 763 -26.09 29.09 -39.84
CA MET A 763 -24.65 29.09 -40.13
C MET A 763 -24.27 28.11 -41.24
N ALA A 764 -24.96 26.97 -41.36
CA ALA A 764 -24.69 25.94 -42.35
C ALA A 764 -25.28 26.28 -43.74
N GLU A 765 -26.53 26.76 -43.80
CA GLU A 765 -27.28 26.90 -45.05
C GLU A 765 -27.26 28.33 -45.61
N SER A 766 -27.18 29.36 -44.76
CA SER A 766 -27.25 30.74 -45.24
C SER A 766 -26.01 31.12 -46.03
N ARG A 767 -26.21 31.92 -47.07
CA ARG A 767 -25.16 32.48 -47.93
C ARG A 767 -25.23 34.01 -47.96
N ASP A 768 -26.01 34.59 -47.04
CA ASP A 768 -26.13 36.03 -46.82
C ASP A 768 -25.12 36.45 -45.75
N TYR A 769 -24.28 37.44 -46.09
CA TYR A 769 -23.19 37.88 -45.21
C TYR A 769 -23.72 38.46 -43.89
N ASP A 770 -24.77 39.28 -43.96
CA ASP A 770 -25.28 40.01 -42.80
C ASP A 770 -26.09 39.10 -41.87
N GLU A 771 -26.79 38.11 -42.41
CA GLU A 771 -27.47 37.09 -41.60
C GLU A 771 -26.48 36.19 -40.85
N LEU A 772 -25.41 35.75 -41.52
CA LEU A 772 -24.33 35.00 -40.88
C LEU A 772 -23.64 35.85 -39.80
N LEU A 773 -23.43 37.15 -40.05
CA LEU A 773 -22.87 38.07 -39.08
C LEU A 773 -23.79 38.26 -37.86
N PHE A 774 -25.09 38.39 -38.08
CA PHE A 774 -26.10 38.46 -37.02
C PHE A 774 -26.02 37.24 -36.11
N ALA A 775 -26.08 36.03 -36.67
CA ALA A 775 -26.02 34.79 -35.91
C ALA A 775 -24.70 34.66 -35.13
N TRP A 776 -23.57 34.92 -35.80
CA TRP A 776 -22.24 34.77 -35.24
C TRP A 776 -21.96 35.74 -34.08
N LYS A 777 -22.32 37.02 -34.25
CA LYS A 777 -22.12 38.06 -33.23
C LYS A 777 -23.11 37.88 -32.09
N GLY A 778 -24.39 37.67 -32.43
CA GLY A 778 -25.45 37.47 -31.45
C GLY A 778 -25.16 36.32 -30.50
N TRP A 779 -24.65 35.19 -31.02
CA TRP A 779 -24.29 34.05 -30.16
C TRP A 779 -23.16 34.37 -29.18
N ARG A 780 -22.12 35.09 -29.62
CA ARG A 780 -21.01 35.51 -28.74
C ARG A 780 -21.45 36.48 -27.66
N ASP A 781 -22.38 37.36 -27.98
CA ASP A 781 -22.95 38.32 -27.02
C ASP A 781 -23.88 37.62 -26.01
N ALA A 782 -24.71 36.67 -26.47
CA ALA A 782 -25.69 35.98 -25.63
C ALA A 782 -25.05 34.89 -24.74
N ALA A 783 -24.11 34.11 -25.27
CA ALA A 783 -23.51 32.96 -24.58
C ALA A 783 -22.10 33.26 -24.03
N GLY A 784 -21.22 33.89 -24.82
CA GLY A 784 -19.81 34.08 -24.43
C GLY A 784 -19.63 35.18 -23.39
N LYS A 785 -20.09 36.40 -23.72
CA LYS A 785 -19.88 37.60 -22.90
C LYS A 785 -20.32 37.43 -21.43
N VAL A 786 -21.44 36.74 -21.20
CA VAL A 786 -22.03 36.54 -19.86
C VAL A 786 -21.22 35.58 -18.96
N LEU A 787 -20.27 34.83 -19.53
CA LEU A 787 -19.45 33.83 -18.82
C LEU A 787 -18.11 34.37 -18.32
N ARG A 788 -17.70 35.57 -18.75
CA ARG A 788 -16.33 36.07 -18.54
C ARG A 788 -15.92 36.08 -17.07
N GLN A 789 -16.78 36.57 -16.18
CA GLN A 789 -16.47 36.69 -14.75
C GLN A 789 -16.45 35.31 -14.06
N ASP A 790 -17.42 34.45 -14.38
CA ASP A 790 -17.48 33.09 -13.85
C ASP A 790 -16.23 32.30 -14.24
N TYR A 791 -15.78 32.43 -15.50
CA TYR A 791 -14.61 31.73 -16.00
C TYR A 791 -13.31 32.17 -15.31
N LYS A 792 -13.17 33.48 -15.03
CA LYS A 792 -12.03 33.98 -14.26
C LYS A 792 -11.96 33.33 -12.88
N ARG A 793 -13.10 33.27 -12.17
CA ARG A 793 -13.16 32.63 -10.85
C ARG A 793 -12.94 31.12 -10.92
N TYR A 794 -13.47 30.47 -11.95
CA TYR A 794 -13.24 29.07 -12.23
C TYR A 794 -11.73 28.75 -12.38
N VAL A 795 -10.98 29.55 -13.14
CA VAL A 795 -9.53 29.37 -13.35
C VAL A 795 -8.76 29.43 -12.03
N GLU A 796 -9.12 30.35 -11.12
CA GLU A 796 -8.48 30.47 -9.80
C GLU A 796 -8.67 29.21 -8.95
N LEU A 797 -9.90 28.68 -8.90
CA LEU A 797 -10.23 27.47 -8.13
C LEU A 797 -9.62 26.22 -8.77
N ALA A 798 -9.67 26.08 -10.09
CA ALA A 798 -9.06 24.97 -10.83
C ALA A 798 -7.55 24.90 -10.59
N ASN A 799 -6.86 26.04 -10.65
CA ASN A 799 -5.43 26.10 -10.34
C ASN A 799 -5.10 25.82 -8.87
N THR A 800 -5.98 26.22 -7.95
CA THR A 800 -5.83 25.90 -6.53
C THR A 800 -5.92 24.39 -6.32
N ALA A 801 -6.92 23.72 -6.93
CA ALA A 801 -7.05 22.28 -6.90
C ALA A 801 -5.82 21.56 -7.48
N ALA A 802 -5.33 22.00 -8.65
CA ALA A 802 -4.16 21.41 -9.28
C ALA A 802 -2.90 21.50 -8.39
N LYS A 803 -2.67 22.66 -7.76
CA LYS A 803 -1.53 22.87 -6.83
C LYS A 803 -1.60 21.98 -5.59
N LEU A 804 -2.80 21.78 -5.04
CA LEU A 804 -3.00 20.86 -3.91
C LEU A 804 -2.76 19.37 -4.27
N ASN A 805 -2.69 19.06 -5.56
CA ASN A 805 -2.34 17.74 -6.09
C ASN A 805 -0.88 17.66 -6.61
N GLY A 806 -0.08 18.70 -6.43
CA GLY A 806 1.33 18.71 -6.82
C GLY A 806 1.60 19.12 -8.29
N HIS A 807 0.59 19.61 -9.01
CA HIS A 807 0.75 20.19 -10.35
C HIS A 807 1.00 21.71 -10.28
N SER A 808 1.66 22.28 -11.29
CA SER A 808 1.89 23.74 -11.34
C SER A 808 0.59 24.55 -11.52
N ASP A 809 -0.32 24.01 -12.32
CA ASP A 809 -1.57 24.62 -12.78
C ASP A 809 -2.51 23.53 -13.35
N ASN A 810 -3.77 23.88 -13.63
CA ASN A 810 -4.75 22.93 -14.15
C ASN A 810 -4.41 22.44 -15.57
N GLY A 811 -3.67 23.22 -16.36
CA GLY A 811 -3.18 22.78 -17.67
C GLY A 811 -2.13 21.67 -17.55
N ALA A 812 -1.23 21.76 -16.57
CA ALA A 812 -0.24 20.71 -16.28
C ALA A 812 -0.91 19.39 -15.87
N PHE A 813 -1.95 19.45 -15.02
CA PHE A 813 -2.77 18.28 -14.66
C PHE A 813 -3.37 17.62 -15.92
N TRP A 814 -4.00 18.40 -16.80
CA TRP A 814 -4.59 17.87 -18.04
C TRP A 814 -3.57 17.22 -18.96
N ARG A 815 -2.39 17.84 -19.12
CA ARG A 815 -1.30 17.25 -19.93
C ARG A 815 -0.75 15.97 -19.31
N SER A 816 -0.77 15.82 -17.98
CA SER A 816 -0.27 14.59 -17.33
C SER A 816 -1.04 13.33 -17.70
N LEU A 817 -2.30 13.45 -18.17
CA LEU A 817 -3.11 12.32 -18.65
C LEU A 817 -2.52 11.64 -19.90
N TYR A 818 -1.59 12.31 -20.57
CA TYR A 818 -0.85 11.75 -21.72
C TYR A 818 0.49 11.15 -21.32
N GLU A 819 0.90 11.20 -20.04
CA GLU A 819 2.13 10.57 -19.53
C GLU A 819 3.39 10.87 -20.35
N THR A 820 3.43 12.04 -21.00
CA THR A 820 4.48 12.43 -21.95
C THR A 820 5.06 13.78 -21.53
N PRO A 821 6.33 13.82 -21.07
CA PRO A 821 6.95 15.07 -20.62
C PRO A 821 7.07 16.15 -21.71
N THR A 822 7.16 15.74 -22.98
CA THR A 822 7.34 16.60 -24.18
C THR A 822 6.05 16.87 -24.95
N PHE A 823 4.89 16.73 -24.29
CA PHE A 823 3.61 16.69 -24.97
C PHE A 823 3.30 17.97 -25.78
N GLU A 824 3.66 19.16 -25.28
CA GLU A 824 3.43 20.40 -26.05
C GLU A 824 4.30 20.46 -27.32
N GLU A 825 5.56 20.04 -27.22
CA GLU A 825 6.49 19.99 -28.35
C GLU A 825 6.06 18.97 -29.41
N ASP A 826 5.59 17.80 -28.97
CA ASP A 826 5.12 16.73 -29.84
C ASP A 826 3.91 17.18 -30.68
N LEU A 827 2.96 17.92 -30.06
CA LEU A 827 1.79 18.45 -30.77
C LEU A 827 2.16 19.56 -31.77
N GLU A 828 3.09 20.46 -31.42
CA GLU A 828 3.56 21.50 -32.34
C GLU A 828 4.29 20.88 -33.55
N ALA A 829 5.06 19.81 -33.34
CA ALA A 829 5.71 19.07 -34.42
C ALA A 829 4.67 18.46 -35.38
N LEU A 830 3.65 17.78 -34.84
CA LEU A 830 2.55 17.23 -35.64
C LEU A 830 1.80 18.32 -36.41
N TRP A 831 1.53 19.47 -35.79
CA TRP A 831 0.90 20.61 -36.47
C TRP A 831 1.75 21.11 -37.64
N LYS A 832 3.06 21.25 -37.47
CA LYS A 832 3.98 21.71 -38.54
C LYS A 832 4.03 20.75 -39.72
N GLU A 833 3.90 19.45 -39.50
CA GLU A 833 3.79 18.46 -40.60
C GLU A 833 2.52 18.67 -41.43
N LEU A 834 1.43 19.09 -40.78
CA LEU A 834 0.10 19.25 -41.39
C LEU A 834 -0.15 20.65 -41.98
N GLU A 835 0.58 21.65 -41.49
CA GLU A 835 0.42 23.05 -41.88
C GLU A 835 0.43 23.27 -43.41
N PRO A 836 1.31 22.65 -44.21
CA PRO A 836 1.30 22.82 -45.67
C PRO A 836 -0.01 22.39 -46.34
N LEU A 837 -0.63 21.30 -45.87
CA LEU A 837 -1.92 20.82 -46.38
C LEU A 837 -3.03 21.81 -45.99
N TYR A 838 -3.07 22.24 -44.72
CA TYR A 838 -4.05 23.23 -44.26
C TYR A 838 -3.96 24.55 -45.05
N GLN A 839 -2.74 25.07 -45.29
CA GLN A 839 -2.55 26.31 -46.06
C GLN A 839 -3.05 26.19 -47.51
N ASN A 840 -2.94 25.01 -48.12
CA ASN A 840 -3.51 24.75 -49.44
C ASN A 840 -5.04 24.75 -49.44
N VAL A 841 -5.66 24.07 -48.46
CA VAL A 841 -7.13 24.07 -48.28
C VAL A 841 -7.64 25.50 -48.01
N HIS A 842 -6.99 26.22 -47.10
CA HIS A 842 -7.32 27.60 -46.75
C HIS A 842 -7.29 28.53 -47.96
N ALA A 843 -6.21 28.50 -48.74
CA ALA A 843 -6.06 29.34 -49.93
C ALA A 843 -7.16 29.07 -50.98
N TYR A 844 -7.44 27.79 -51.23
CA TYR A 844 -8.50 27.37 -52.15
C TYR A 844 -9.88 27.84 -51.69
N VAL A 845 -10.22 27.62 -50.42
CA VAL A 845 -11.50 28.03 -49.83
C VAL A 845 -11.62 29.56 -49.81
N ARG A 846 -10.55 30.28 -49.47
CA ARG A 846 -10.53 31.75 -49.50
C ARG A 846 -10.86 32.29 -50.89
N ARG A 847 -10.32 31.70 -51.94
CA ARG A 847 -10.66 32.04 -53.33
C ARG A 847 -12.13 31.73 -53.66
N ALA A 848 -12.65 30.58 -53.22
CA ALA A 848 -14.06 30.23 -53.42
C ALA A 848 -14.99 31.24 -52.73
N LEU A 849 -14.71 31.61 -51.48
CA LEU A 849 -15.44 32.64 -50.75
C LEU A 849 -15.31 34.02 -51.40
N TYR A 850 -14.14 34.37 -51.95
CA TYR A 850 -13.95 35.60 -52.71
C TYR A 850 -14.87 35.66 -53.94
N LYS A 851 -15.05 34.55 -54.67
CA LYS A 851 -15.98 34.50 -55.82
C LYS A 851 -17.42 34.75 -55.39
N LYS A 852 -17.81 34.32 -54.18
CA LYS A 852 -19.17 34.49 -53.65
C LYS A 852 -19.41 35.88 -53.03
N TYR A 853 -18.52 36.35 -52.16
CA TYR A 853 -18.72 37.54 -51.32
C TYR A 853 -17.97 38.78 -51.83
N GLY A 854 -17.04 38.63 -52.76
CA GLY A 854 -16.32 39.73 -53.40
C GLY A 854 -15.23 40.39 -52.53
N SER A 855 -14.52 41.34 -53.13
CA SER A 855 -13.33 42.00 -52.54
C SER A 855 -13.61 42.88 -51.34
N LYS A 856 -14.86 43.32 -51.14
CA LYS A 856 -15.27 44.09 -49.95
C LYS A 856 -15.19 43.24 -48.68
N HIS A 857 -15.44 41.94 -48.81
CA HIS A 857 -15.64 41.02 -47.70
C HIS A 857 -14.53 39.98 -47.58
N ILE A 858 -13.70 39.78 -48.61
CA ILE A 858 -12.60 38.80 -48.63
C ILE A 858 -11.35 39.44 -49.28
N ASN A 859 -10.21 39.30 -48.61
CA ASN A 859 -8.89 39.58 -49.20
C ASN A 859 -8.19 38.27 -49.59
N LEU A 860 -7.80 38.13 -50.86
CA LEU A 860 -7.12 36.93 -51.38
C LEU A 860 -5.74 36.65 -50.75
N LYS A 861 -5.16 37.61 -50.02
CA LYS A 861 -3.88 37.49 -49.30
C LYS A 861 -4.02 37.63 -47.78
N GLY A 862 -5.24 37.86 -47.30
CA GLY A 862 -5.55 38.09 -45.88
C GLY A 862 -6.29 36.93 -45.24
N PRO A 863 -6.64 37.03 -43.95
CA PRO A 863 -7.40 36.00 -43.26
C PRO A 863 -8.87 35.92 -43.69
N ILE A 864 -9.51 34.77 -43.47
CA ILE A 864 -10.95 34.58 -43.77
C ILE A 864 -11.80 35.07 -42.58
N PRO A 865 -12.90 35.84 -42.81
CA PRO A 865 -13.84 36.19 -41.75
C PRO A 865 -14.51 34.95 -41.12
N ALA A 866 -14.44 34.83 -39.81
CA ALA A 866 -14.78 33.60 -39.08
C ALA A 866 -16.27 33.16 -39.09
N HIS A 867 -17.15 33.90 -39.75
CA HIS A 867 -18.60 33.64 -39.82
C HIS A 867 -19.03 33.04 -41.17
N LEU A 868 -18.11 32.86 -42.12
CA LEU A 868 -18.42 32.45 -43.51
C LEU A 868 -18.13 30.98 -43.81
N LEU A 869 -17.84 30.18 -42.79
CA LEU A 869 -17.25 28.84 -42.94
C LEU A 869 -18.24 27.73 -42.55
N GLY A 870 -19.54 27.96 -42.71
CA GLY A 870 -20.56 26.91 -42.56
C GLY A 870 -20.82 26.44 -41.13
N ASN A 871 -20.16 27.04 -40.13
CA ASN A 871 -20.22 26.62 -38.73
C ASN A 871 -20.02 27.82 -37.79
N MET A 872 -20.69 27.82 -36.63
CA MET A 872 -20.66 28.89 -35.62
C MET A 872 -19.24 29.27 -35.14
N TRP A 873 -18.33 28.30 -35.11
CA TRP A 873 -16.93 28.47 -34.65
C TRP A 873 -15.92 28.39 -35.79
N ALA A 874 -16.36 28.07 -37.01
CA ALA A 874 -15.47 27.72 -38.12
C ALA A 874 -14.47 26.60 -37.73
N GLN A 875 -14.92 25.64 -36.92
CA GLN A 875 -14.12 24.48 -36.54
C GLN A 875 -14.11 23.42 -37.64
N THR A 876 -15.18 23.34 -38.43
CA THR A 876 -15.35 22.46 -39.58
C THR A 876 -16.04 23.28 -40.67
N TRP A 877 -15.71 23.01 -41.93
CA TRP A 877 -16.07 23.82 -43.10
C TRP A 877 -16.95 23.05 -44.09
N SER A 878 -17.41 21.85 -43.75
CA SER A 878 -18.27 21.01 -44.61
C SER A 878 -19.57 21.72 -45.02
N GLY A 879 -20.10 22.61 -44.16
CA GLY A 879 -21.29 23.40 -44.45
C GLY A 879 -21.18 24.35 -45.65
N ILE A 880 -19.98 24.59 -46.20
CA ILE A 880 -19.75 25.39 -47.43
C ILE A 880 -19.29 24.53 -48.62
N MET A 881 -19.51 23.22 -48.58
CA MET A 881 -19.10 22.31 -49.64
C MET A 881 -19.71 22.69 -51.01
N ASP A 882 -20.92 23.25 -51.03
CA ASP A 882 -21.55 23.83 -52.23
C ASP A 882 -20.73 24.96 -52.87
N LEU A 883 -20.00 25.75 -52.08
CA LEU A 883 -19.15 26.84 -52.56
C LEU A 883 -17.74 26.36 -52.93
N ALA A 884 -17.23 25.37 -52.21
CA ALA A 884 -15.86 24.87 -52.32
C ALA A 884 -15.75 23.57 -53.14
N MET A 885 -16.80 23.18 -53.87
CA MET A 885 -16.82 21.96 -54.68
C MET A 885 -15.82 22.02 -55.84
N PRO A 886 -14.87 21.08 -55.93
CA PRO A 886 -13.94 20.98 -57.05
C PRO A 886 -14.61 20.75 -58.41
N TYR A 887 -15.53 19.78 -58.48
CA TYR A 887 -16.18 19.33 -59.70
C TYR A 887 -17.70 19.26 -59.51
N PRO A 888 -18.45 20.35 -59.79
CA PRO A 888 -19.90 20.41 -59.54
C PRO A 888 -20.75 19.43 -60.35
N ASP A 889 -20.25 19.00 -61.52
CA ASP A 889 -20.95 18.07 -62.42
C ASP A 889 -20.73 16.59 -62.07
N ALA A 890 -19.83 16.29 -61.11
CA ALA A 890 -19.57 14.93 -60.62
C ALA A 890 -20.47 14.59 -59.42
N THR A 891 -20.79 13.30 -59.26
CA THR A 891 -21.72 12.81 -58.23
C THR A 891 -21.22 13.16 -56.81
N GLN A 892 -22.11 13.75 -55.99
CA GLN A 892 -21.84 14.01 -54.57
C GLN A 892 -22.15 12.79 -53.69
N VAL A 893 -21.39 12.66 -52.61
CA VAL A 893 -21.61 11.65 -51.57
C VAL A 893 -22.42 12.30 -50.44
N ASP A 894 -23.74 12.38 -50.60
CA ASP A 894 -24.68 12.76 -49.53
C ASP A 894 -25.80 11.72 -49.44
N ALA A 895 -25.83 11.01 -48.31
CA ALA A 895 -26.82 9.98 -48.04
C ALA A 895 -28.15 10.55 -47.50
N THR A 896 -28.20 11.84 -47.13
CA THR A 896 -29.36 12.46 -46.47
C THR A 896 -30.66 12.33 -47.28
N PRO A 897 -30.70 12.65 -48.59
CA PRO A 897 -31.93 12.48 -49.38
C PRO A 897 -32.39 11.02 -49.48
N ALA A 898 -31.44 10.08 -49.57
CA ALA A 898 -31.74 8.66 -49.58
C ALA A 898 -32.30 8.19 -48.23
N MET A 899 -31.71 8.61 -47.10
CA MET A 899 -32.20 8.29 -45.76
C MET A 899 -33.63 8.80 -45.54
N VAL A 900 -33.90 10.06 -45.92
CA VAL A 900 -35.24 10.67 -45.80
C VAL A 900 -36.26 9.96 -46.70
N SER A 901 -35.93 9.72 -47.98
CA SER A 901 -36.84 9.06 -48.92
C SER A 901 -37.15 7.60 -48.53
N GLN A 902 -36.22 6.91 -47.89
CA GLN A 902 -36.39 5.54 -47.37
C GLN A 902 -37.02 5.48 -45.97
N GLY A 903 -37.41 6.62 -45.38
CA GLY A 903 -38.07 6.68 -44.07
C GLY A 903 -37.17 6.27 -42.89
N TRP A 904 -35.88 6.61 -42.94
CA TRP A 904 -34.98 6.40 -41.80
C TRP A 904 -35.40 7.26 -40.59
N ASN A 905 -35.08 6.76 -39.40
CA ASN A 905 -35.26 7.46 -38.12
C ASN A 905 -34.03 7.26 -37.23
N ALA A 906 -33.97 7.96 -36.10
CA ALA A 906 -32.83 7.91 -35.18
C ALA A 906 -32.48 6.46 -34.76
N VAL A 907 -33.48 5.68 -34.33
CA VAL A 907 -33.27 4.27 -33.91
C VAL A 907 -32.66 3.42 -35.04
N ARG A 908 -33.10 3.62 -36.29
CA ARG A 908 -32.51 2.92 -37.44
C ARG A 908 -31.03 3.30 -37.63
N MET A 909 -30.67 4.57 -37.49
CA MET A 909 -29.28 5.02 -37.62
C MET A 909 -28.37 4.34 -36.59
N PHE A 910 -28.80 4.26 -35.33
CA PHE A 910 -28.06 3.55 -34.27
C PHE A 910 -28.02 2.03 -34.50
N LYS A 911 -29.09 1.42 -35.02
CA LYS A 911 -29.09 -0.01 -35.38
C LYS A 911 -28.12 -0.33 -36.50
N GLU A 912 -28.00 0.53 -37.52
CA GLU A 912 -26.99 0.35 -38.56
C GLU A 912 -25.57 0.49 -38.00
N SER A 913 -25.37 1.38 -37.02
CA SER A 913 -24.11 1.45 -36.30
C SER A 913 -23.81 0.16 -35.52
N ASP A 914 -24.77 -0.37 -34.75
CA ASP A 914 -24.62 -1.65 -34.04
C ASP A 914 -24.34 -2.81 -35.02
N ASN A 915 -24.99 -2.82 -36.18
CA ASN A 915 -24.71 -3.77 -37.26
C ASN A 915 -23.27 -3.63 -37.77
N PHE A 916 -22.73 -2.41 -37.88
CA PHE A 916 -21.35 -2.17 -38.26
C PHE A 916 -20.38 -2.80 -37.24
N PHE A 917 -20.52 -2.49 -35.96
CA PHE A 917 -19.66 -3.02 -34.90
C PHE A 917 -19.73 -4.56 -34.81
N THR A 918 -20.93 -5.12 -34.83
CA THR A 918 -21.12 -6.58 -34.80
C THR A 918 -20.61 -7.26 -36.08
N SER A 919 -20.62 -6.57 -37.23
CA SER A 919 -19.97 -7.06 -38.46
C SER A 919 -18.46 -7.26 -38.27
N LEU A 920 -17.80 -6.45 -37.45
CA LEU A 920 -16.38 -6.59 -37.10
C LEU A 920 -16.14 -7.71 -36.07
N GLY A 921 -17.20 -8.27 -35.47
CA GLY A 921 -17.10 -9.25 -34.40
C GLY A 921 -16.94 -8.63 -33.01
N LEU A 922 -17.26 -7.33 -32.89
CA LEU A 922 -17.36 -6.64 -31.61
C LEU A 922 -18.71 -6.94 -30.94
N LEU A 923 -18.90 -6.40 -29.74
CA LEU A 923 -20.03 -6.72 -28.88
C LEU A 923 -21.30 -5.99 -29.37
N PRO A 924 -22.47 -6.64 -29.40
CA PRO A 924 -23.73 -5.94 -29.66
C PRO A 924 -24.07 -5.02 -28.48
N MET A 925 -24.82 -3.94 -28.76
CA MET A 925 -25.35 -3.10 -27.69
C MET A 925 -26.31 -3.87 -26.77
N PRO A 926 -26.20 -3.71 -25.44
CA PRO A 926 -27.07 -4.40 -24.49
C PRO A 926 -28.52 -3.90 -24.58
N GLN A 927 -29.48 -4.71 -24.13
CA GLN A 927 -30.90 -4.33 -24.15
C GLN A 927 -31.18 -3.02 -23.38
N GLU A 928 -30.53 -2.84 -22.21
CA GLU A 928 -30.68 -1.63 -21.40
C GLU A 928 -30.25 -0.35 -22.14
N PHE A 929 -29.28 -0.43 -23.06
CA PHE A 929 -28.85 0.71 -23.87
C PHE A 929 -30.00 1.26 -24.70
N TRP A 930 -30.75 0.37 -25.38
CA TRP A 930 -31.88 0.74 -26.23
C TRP A 930 -33.06 1.28 -25.42
N GLU A 931 -33.27 0.77 -24.22
CA GLU A 931 -34.39 1.16 -23.35
C GLU A 931 -34.16 2.51 -22.64
N LYS A 932 -32.91 2.82 -22.30
CA LYS A 932 -32.58 3.96 -21.43
C LYS A 932 -31.92 5.15 -22.14
N SER A 933 -31.39 4.97 -23.35
CA SER A 933 -30.75 6.06 -24.11
C SER A 933 -31.74 7.12 -24.58
N MET A 934 -31.28 8.36 -24.73
CA MET A 934 -32.03 9.46 -25.35
C MET A 934 -31.48 9.67 -26.77
N LEU A 935 -32.04 8.96 -27.73
CA LEU A 935 -31.60 8.95 -29.13
C LEU A 935 -32.30 10.03 -30.00
N GLU A 936 -33.26 10.75 -29.44
CA GLU A 936 -33.96 11.85 -30.11
C GLU A 936 -34.36 12.92 -29.09
N LYS A 937 -34.58 14.15 -29.55
CA LYS A 937 -35.02 15.24 -28.68
C LYS A 937 -36.47 14.99 -28.23
N PRO A 938 -36.77 14.99 -26.92
CA PRO A 938 -38.14 14.82 -26.44
C PRO A 938 -39.09 15.92 -26.94
N SER A 939 -40.25 15.53 -27.47
CA SER A 939 -41.29 16.45 -27.95
C SER A 939 -42.21 16.99 -26.83
N ASN A 940 -42.03 16.52 -25.59
CA ASN A 940 -42.89 16.81 -24.45
C ASN A 940 -42.53 18.11 -23.69
N GLY A 941 -41.71 18.99 -24.28
CA GLY A 941 -41.33 20.28 -23.70
C GLY A 941 -40.18 20.23 -22.68
N ARG A 942 -39.56 19.07 -22.44
CA ARG A 942 -38.36 18.96 -21.60
C ARG A 942 -37.19 19.73 -22.19
N GLN A 943 -36.51 20.50 -21.35
CA GLN A 943 -35.22 21.10 -21.67
C GLN A 943 -34.11 20.07 -21.43
N VAL A 944 -33.21 19.91 -22.40
CA VAL A 944 -32.15 18.89 -22.39
C VAL A 944 -30.84 19.47 -22.93
N VAL A 945 -29.72 18.87 -22.54
CA VAL A 945 -28.43 19.16 -23.17
C VAL A 945 -28.35 18.35 -24.47
N CYS A 946 -28.47 19.00 -25.63
CA CYS A 946 -28.52 18.29 -26.92
C CYS A 946 -27.16 17.82 -27.47
N HIS A 947 -26.04 18.34 -26.96
CA HIS A 947 -24.71 17.92 -27.40
C HIS A 947 -24.52 16.40 -27.24
N ALA A 948 -24.09 15.72 -28.30
CA ALA A 948 -23.91 14.27 -28.31
C ALA A 948 -22.91 13.84 -27.23
N SER A 949 -23.18 12.70 -26.59
CA SER A 949 -22.32 12.13 -25.54
C SER A 949 -22.71 10.68 -25.23
N ALA A 950 -21.70 9.87 -24.93
CA ALA A 950 -21.82 8.51 -24.43
C ALA A 950 -21.48 8.43 -22.93
N TRP A 951 -22.16 7.54 -22.21
CA TRP A 951 -22.13 7.47 -20.75
C TRP A 951 -21.93 6.02 -20.26
N ASP A 952 -20.89 5.80 -19.45
CA ASP A 952 -20.70 4.60 -18.61
C ASP A 952 -21.25 4.88 -17.20
N PHE A 953 -22.19 4.04 -16.74
CA PHE A 953 -22.79 4.15 -15.42
C PHE A 953 -22.02 3.37 -14.34
N TYR A 954 -20.83 2.86 -14.66
CA TYR A 954 -19.87 2.21 -13.76
C TYR A 954 -20.34 0.91 -13.10
N ASN A 955 -21.52 0.39 -13.46
CA ASN A 955 -22.09 -0.85 -12.93
C ASN A 955 -21.87 -2.06 -13.86
N ARG A 956 -21.06 -1.89 -14.92
CA ARG A 956 -20.70 -2.90 -15.94
C ARG A 956 -21.85 -3.38 -16.84
N LYS A 957 -23.02 -2.74 -16.76
CA LYS A 957 -24.24 -3.17 -17.45
C LYS A 957 -24.92 -2.05 -18.22
N ASP A 958 -25.00 -0.88 -17.60
CA ASP A 958 -25.75 0.26 -18.07
C ASP A 958 -24.83 1.25 -18.79
N PHE A 959 -25.08 1.39 -20.09
CA PHE A 959 -24.36 2.27 -20.99
C PHE A 959 -25.41 3.00 -21.84
N ARG A 960 -25.26 4.31 -22.02
CA ARG A 960 -26.30 5.12 -22.70
C ARG A 960 -25.68 6.15 -23.63
N ILE A 961 -26.44 6.56 -24.65
CA ILE A 961 -26.14 7.73 -25.48
C ILE A 961 -27.22 8.78 -25.30
N LYS A 962 -26.79 10.05 -25.25
CA LYS A 962 -27.65 11.24 -25.24
C LYS A 962 -27.33 12.10 -26.46
N GLN A 963 -28.18 12.02 -27.49
CA GLN A 963 -28.05 12.79 -28.73
C GLN A 963 -29.44 13.24 -29.23
N CYS A 964 -29.55 14.51 -29.64
CA CYS A 964 -30.75 15.04 -30.30
C CYS A 964 -30.73 14.74 -31.81
N THR A 965 -30.75 13.45 -32.18
CA THR A 965 -30.48 13.00 -33.56
C THR A 965 -31.50 13.51 -34.58
N VAL A 966 -31.00 14.02 -35.70
CA VAL A 966 -31.75 14.38 -36.90
C VAL A 966 -31.34 13.45 -38.04
N VAL A 967 -32.25 13.17 -38.98
CA VAL A 967 -31.99 12.24 -40.09
C VAL A 967 -31.12 12.92 -41.16
N THR A 968 -29.82 12.95 -40.93
CA THR A 968 -28.78 13.46 -41.85
C THR A 968 -27.58 12.51 -41.89
N MET A 969 -26.76 12.62 -42.93
CA MET A 969 -25.50 11.87 -43.01
C MET A 969 -24.52 12.25 -41.88
N ASP A 970 -24.46 13.53 -41.51
CA ASP A 970 -23.60 14.00 -40.40
C ASP A 970 -23.99 13.36 -39.05
N ASP A 971 -25.29 13.25 -38.77
CA ASP A 971 -25.77 12.62 -37.54
C ASP A 971 -25.66 11.09 -37.59
N LEU A 972 -25.66 10.48 -38.78
CA LEU A 972 -25.34 9.05 -38.95
C LEU A 972 -23.87 8.79 -38.59
N ILE A 973 -22.97 9.67 -39.02
CA ILE A 973 -21.55 9.63 -38.67
C ILE A 973 -21.37 9.83 -37.15
N THR A 974 -22.05 10.83 -36.59
CA THR A 974 -22.03 11.10 -35.14
C THR A 974 -22.56 9.91 -34.34
N ALA A 975 -23.61 9.22 -34.81
CA ALA A 975 -24.11 8.01 -34.16
C ALA A 975 -23.03 6.90 -34.10
N HIS A 976 -22.20 6.75 -35.15
CA HIS A 976 -21.08 5.81 -35.13
C HIS A 976 -19.96 6.23 -34.18
N HIS A 977 -19.68 7.54 -34.09
CA HIS A 977 -18.72 8.09 -33.13
C HIS A 977 -19.13 7.75 -31.69
N GLU A 978 -20.35 8.08 -31.30
CA GLU A 978 -20.85 7.85 -29.95
C GLU A 978 -20.96 6.35 -29.61
N MET A 979 -21.35 5.52 -30.57
CA MET A 979 -21.38 4.07 -30.41
C MET A 979 -19.96 3.49 -30.27
N GLY A 980 -18.94 4.13 -30.82
CA GLY A 980 -17.54 3.77 -30.61
C GLY A 980 -17.10 3.96 -29.15
N HIS A 981 -17.54 5.03 -28.50
CA HIS A 981 -17.33 5.22 -27.06
C HIS A 981 -18.00 4.11 -26.24
N VAL A 982 -19.27 3.80 -26.53
CA VAL A 982 -19.97 2.70 -25.86
C VAL A 982 -19.29 1.36 -26.11
N GLN A 983 -18.80 1.13 -27.32
CA GLN A 983 -18.04 -0.07 -27.63
C GLN A 983 -16.76 -0.17 -26.80
N TYR A 984 -16.07 0.95 -26.56
CA TYR A 984 -14.91 1.00 -25.67
C TYR A 984 -15.32 0.66 -24.23
N PHE A 985 -16.43 1.24 -23.72
CA PHE A 985 -16.98 0.94 -22.40
C PHE A 985 -17.22 -0.57 -22.21
N LEU A 986 -17.88 -1.19 -23.20
CA LEU A 986 -18.19 -2.62 -23.18
C LEU A 986 -16.94 -3.50 -23.13
N GLN A 987 -15.82 -3.07 -23.72
CA GLN A 987 -14.58 -3.87 -23.78
C GLN A 987 -13.79 -3.82 -22.47
N TYR A 988 -13.72 -2.67 -21.81
CA TYR A 988 -12.97 -2.53 -20.56
C TYR A 988 -13.82 -2.69 -19.29
N LYS A 989 -15.13 -2.96 -19.40
CA LYS A 989 -16.06 -3.01 -18.25
C LYS A 989 -15.63 -3.92 -17.10
N ASP A 990 -14.81 -4.93 -17.38
CA ASP A 990 -14.31 -5.88 -16.39
C ASP A 990 -12.99 -5.45 -15.72
N GLN A 991 -12.38 -4.36 -16.18
CA GLN A 991 -11.25 -3.70 -15.51
C GLN A 991 -11.71 -3.04 -14.18
N PRO A 992 -10.78 -2.81 -13.24
CA PRO A 992 -11.02 -1.93 -12.11
C PRO A 992 -11.50 -0.55 -12.57
N VAL A 993 -12.38 0.10 -11.81
CA VAL A 993 -12.96 1.42 -12.14
C VAL A 993 -11.89 2.44 -12.52
N SER A 994 -10.75 2.44 -11.82
CA SER A 994 -9.62 3.34 -12.12
C SER A 994 -8.97 3.15 -13.49
N PHE A 995 -9.23 2.02 -14.16
CA PHE A 995 -8.75 1.71 -15.51
C PHE A 995 -9.83 1.73 -16.59
N ARG A 996 -11.09 2.04 -16.24
CA ARG A 996 -12.21 2.19 -17.19
C ARG A 996 -12.18 3.56 -17.86
N ASP A 997 -11.16 3.76 -18.69
CA ASP A 997 -10.94 4.95 -19.51
C ASP A 997 -10.14 4.53 -20.75
N GLY A 998 -10.03 5.40 -21.76
CA GLY A 998 -9.11 5.18 -22.87
C GLY A 998 -7.65 5.19 -22.42
N ALA A 999 -6.75 4.55 -23.18
CA ALA A 999 -5.31 4.53 -22.87
C ALA A 999 -4.72 5.95 -22.66
N ASN A 1000 -5.25 6.93 -23.39
CA ASN A 1000 -5.23 8.35 -23.06
C ASN A 1000 -6.54 8.99 -23.59
N PRO A 1001 -6.86 10.26 -23.26
CA PRO A 1001 -8.10 10.88 -23.72
C PRO A 1001 -8.28 10.94 -25.24
N GLY A 1002 -7.18 11.02 -26.01
CA GLY A 1002 -7.23 11.02 -27.47
C GLY A 1002 -7.58 9.67 -28.08
N PHE A 1003 -7.20 8.55 -27.43
CA PHE A 1003 -7.61 7.20 -27.86
C PHE A 1003 -9.12 7.04 -27.83
N HIS A 1004 -9.78 7.55 -26.80
CA HIS A 1004 -11.22 7.40 -26.64
C HIS A 1004 -11.97 8.02 -27.84
N GLU A 1005 -11.64 9.29 -28.14
CA GLU A 1005 -12.16 10.03 -29.29
C GLU A 1005 -11.78 9.40 -30.65
N ALA A 1006 -10.57 8.86 -30.79
CA ALA A 1006 -10.12 8.25 -32.04
C ALA A 1006 -10.85 6.95 -32.39
N ILE A 1007 -11.22 6.17 -31.37
CA ILE A 1007 -12.00 4.95 -31.57
C ILE A 1007 -13.40 5.29 -32.07
N GLY A 1008 -14.03 6.36 -31.58
CA GLY A 1008 -15.28 6.86 -32.16
C GLY A 1008 -15.13 7.21 -33.64
N ASP A 1009 -14.08 7.97 -33.96
CA ASP A 1009 -13.89 8.52 -35.32
C ASP A 1009 -13.38 7.52 -36.36
N VAL A 1010 -12.57 6.52 -35.99
CA VAL A 1010 -11.95 5.62 -36.98
C VAL A 1010 -12.99 4.82 -37.76
N LEU A 1011 -14.13 4.51 -37.15
CA LEU A 1011 -15.22 3.80 -37.82
C LEU A 1011 -15.99 4.72 -38.77
N ALA A 1012 -16.20 5.98 -38.36
CA ALA A 1012 -16.80 7.00 -39.20
C ALA A 1012 -16.07 7.18 -40.54
N LEU A 1013 -14.75 6.99 -40.58
CA LEU A 1013 -13.97 7.02 -41.83
C LEU A 1013 -14.39 5.94 -42.83
N SER A 1014 -14.65 4.70 -42.38
CA SER A 1014 -15.14 3.63 -43.25
C SER A 1014 -16.60 3.79 -43.64
N VAL A 1015 -17.44 4.23 -42.70
CA VAL A 1015 -18.89 4.43 -42.90
C VAL A 1015 -19.18 5.50 -43.94
N SER A 1016 -18.33 6.54 -43.99
CA SER A 1016 -18.49 7.65 -44.94
C SER A 1016 -18.07 7.31 -46.36
N THR A 1017 -17.49 6.12 -46.61
CA THR A 1017 -17.04 5.76 -47.96
C THR A 1017 -18.24 5.49 -48.88
N PRO A 1018 -18.16 5.88 -50.17
CA PRO A 1018 -19.20 5.55 -51.15
C PRO A 1018 -19.49 4.05 -51.24
N LYS A 1019 -18.44 3.22 -51.10
CA LYS A 1019 -18.53 1.76 -51.07
C LYS A 1019 -19.42 1.27 -49.92
N HIS A 1020 -19.24 1.82 -48.72
CA HIS A 1020 -20.04 1.46 -47.58
C HIS A 1020 -21.49 1.91 -47.75
N LEU A 1021 -21.72 3.17 -48.12
CA LEU A 1021 -23.05 3.73 -48.33
C LEU A 1021 -23.85 2.95 -49.39
N GLN A 1022 -23.19 2.47 -50.45
CA GLN A 1022 -23.82 1.56 -51.42
C GLN A 1022 -24.20 0.22 -50.77
N SER A 1023 -23.33 -0.35 -49.94
CA SER A 1023 -23.56 -1.66 -49.32
C SER A 1023 -24.77 -1.66 -48.36
N ILE A 1024 -25.09 -0.51 -47.77
CA ILE A 1024 -26.26 -0.31 -46.89
C ILE A 1024 -27.47 0.32 -47.61
N GLY A 1025 -27.39 0.45 -48.94
CA GLY A 1025 -28.50 0.90 -49.79
C GLY A 1025 -28.77 2.41 -49.76
N LEU A 1026 -27.81 3.23 -49.33
CA LEU A 1026 -27.91 4.71 -49.32
C LEU A 1026 -27.29 5.36 -50.57
N LEU A 1027 -26.65 4.59 -51.44
CA LEU A 1027 -26.06 5.06 -52.69
C LEU A 1027 -26.31 4.04 -53.82
N ASP A 1028 -26.93 4.47 -54.92
CA ASP A 1028 -27.32 3.56 -56.02
C ASP A 1028 -26.10 3.07 -56.83
N LYS A 1029 -25.14 3.96 -57.10
CA LYS A 1029 -23.96 3.68 -57.92
C LYS A 1029 -22.72 4.34 -57.32
N VAL A 1030 -21.67 3.56 -57.12
CA VAL A 1030 -20.34 4.08 -56.78
C VAL A 1030 -19.65 4.51 -58.06
N GLU A 1031 -19.43 5.81 -58.22
CA GLU A 1031 -18.59 6.34 -59.29
C GLU A 1031 -17.13 6.30 -58.84
N ASN A 1032 -16.35 5.42 -59.44
CA ASN A 1032 -14.92 5.31 -59.17
C ASN A 1032 -14.14 6.11 -60.24
N ASN A 1033 -14.25 7.45 -60.16
CA ASN A 1033 -13.57 8.37 -61.06
C ASN A 1033 -12.84 9.46 -60.26
N HIS A 1034 -11.80 10.04 -60.87
CA HIS A 1034 -10.95 11.03 -60.23
C HIS A 1034 -11.72 12.26 -59.70
N GLU A 1035 -12.73 12.74 -60.42
CA GLU A 1035 -13.49 13.93 -60.03
C GLU A 1035 -14.31 13.69 -58.75
N SER A 1036 -14.93 12.51 -58.65
CA SER A 1036 -15.72 12.10 -57.48
C SER A 1036 -14.82 11.85 -56.26
N ASP A 1037 -13.65 11.24 -56.45
CA ASP A 1037 -12.66 11.04 -55.39
C ASP A 1037 -12.16 12.37 -54.82
N ILE A 1038 -11.86 13.36 -55.69
CA ILE A 1038 -11.44 14.69 -55.25
C ILE A 1038 -12.57 15.42 -54.54
N ASN A 1039 -13.82 15.31 -54.99
CA ASN A 1039 -14.98 15.87 -54.28
C ASN A 1039 -15.13 15.24 -52.88
N PHE A 1040 -15.03 13.91 -52.75
CA PHE A 1040 -15.09 13.21 -51.47
C PHE A 1040 -13.95 13.64 -50.53
N LEU A 1041 -12.70 13.62 -51.03
CA LEU A 1041 -11.54 14.04 -50.24
C LEU A 1041 -11.62 15.50 -49.83
N MET A 1042 -12.12 16.40 -50.69
CA MET A 1042 -12.35 17.80 -50.32
C MET A 1042 -13.36 17.90 -49.17
N SER A 1043 -14.48 17.17 -49.25
CA SER A 1043 -15.47 17.12 -48.16
C SER A 1043 -14.82 16.66 -46.84
N MET A 1044 -14.03 15.58 -46.90
CA MET A 1044 -13.29 15.07 -45.74
C MET A 1044 -12.26 16.09 -45.21
N ALA A 1045 -11.60 16.87 -46.09
CA ALA A 1045 -10.63 17.87 -45.69
C ALA A 1045 -11.28 19.10 -45.05
N LEU A 1046 -12.43 19.53 -45.54
CA LEU A 1046 -13.22 20.61 -44.94
C LEU A 1046 -13.70 20.25 -43.54
N ASP A 1047 -13.87 18.97 -43.22
CA ASP A 1047 -14.14 18.52 -41.85
C ASP A 1047 -12.85 18.29 -41.05
N LYS A 1048 -12.02 17.32 -41.46
CA LYS A 1048 -10.88 16.83 -40.69
C LYS A 1048 -9.67 17.75 -40.69
N ILE A 1049 -9.28 18.30 -41.85
CA ILE A 1049 -8.09 19.16 -41.95
C ILE A 1049 -8.38 20.56 -41.41
N ALA A 1050 -9.56 21.11 -41.69
CA ALA A 1050 -9.95 22.42 -41.19
C ALA A 1050 -10.04 22.48 -39.65
N PHE A 1051 -10.34 21.35 -39.02
CA PHE A 1051 -10.46 21.23 -37.57
C PHE A 1051 -9.13 21.26 -36.83
N LEU A 1052 -8.07 20.65 -37.37
CA LEU A 1052 -6.79 20.48 -36.68
C LEU A 1052 -6.22 21.78 -36.06
N PRO A 1053 -6.14 22.93 -36.76
CA PRO A 1053 -5.65 24.15 -36.13
C PRO A 1053 -6.58 24.68 -35.04
N PHE A 1054 -7.91 24.47 -35.16
CA PHE A 1054 -8.86 24.83 -34.11
C PHE A 1054 -8.70 23.94 -32.87
N GLY A 1055 -8.61 22.63 -33.08
CA GLY A 1055 -8.38 21.63 -32.05
C GLY A 1055 -7.11 21.91 -31.25
N TYR A 1056 -6.04 22.28 -31.96
CA TYR A 1056 -4.75 22.60 -31.38
C TYR A 1056 -4.77 23.91 -30.57
N LEU A 1057 -5.32 25.00 -31.14
CA LEU A 1057 -5.23 26.32 -30.49
C LEU A 1057 -6.09 26.46 -29.23
N MET A 1058 -7.18 25.67 -29.12
CA MET A 1058 -8.12 25.74 -28.00
C MET A 1058 -7.44 25.51 -26.65
N ASP A 1059 -6.67 24.44 -26.55
CA ASP A 1059 -5.95 24.11 -25.32
C ASP A 1059 -4.63 24.84 -25.19
N GLN A 1060 -3.99 25.23 -26.30
CA GLN A 1060 -2.87 26.19 -26.25
C GLN A 1060 -3.29 27.51 -25.58
N TRP A 1061 -4.50 28.01 -25.86
CA TRP A 1061 -5.05 29.16 -25.16
C TRP A 1061 -5.34 28.85 -23.69
N ARG A 1062 -6.05 27.75 -23.39
CA ARG A 1062 -6.41 27.40 -22.00
C ARG A 1062 -5.20 27.12 -21.11
N TRP A 1063 -4.18 26.44 -21.61
CA TRP A 1063 -2.94 26.18 -20.88
C TRP A 1063 -2.23 27.49 -20.51
N LYS A 1064 -2.14 28.43 -21.45
CA LYS A 1064 -1.57 29.75 -21.19
C LYS A 1064 -2.43 30.59 -20.25
N VAL A 1065 -3.75 30.37 -20.20
CA VAL A 1065 -4.62 30.98 -19.20
C VAL A 1065 -4.38 30.37 -17.81
N PHE A 1066 -4.27 29.04 -17.71
CA PHE A 1066 -4.05 28.34 -16.44
C PHE A 1066 -2.68 28.67 -15.84
N ASP A 1067 -1.61 28.69 -16.64
CA ASP A 1067 -0.26 29.01 -16.14
C ASP A 1067 0.01 30.53 -15.99
N GLY A 1068 -0.94 31.37 -16.40
CA GLY A 1068 -0.88 32.83 -16.26
C GLY A 1068 -0.13 33.57 -17.37
N ARG A 1069 0.37 32.89 -18.42
CA ARG A 1069 0.94 33.55 -19.62
C ARG A 1069 -0.07 34.46 -20.34
N ILE A 1070 -1.37 34.17 -20.26
CA ILE A 1070 -2.46 35.03 -20.71
C ILE A 1070 -3.21 35.55 -19.48
N PRO A 1071 -3.04 36.84 -19.10
CA PRO A 1071 -3.78 37.41 -17.99
C PRO A 1071 -5.26 37.61 -18.35
N SER A 1072 -6.13 37.65 -17.34
CA SER A 1072 -7.58 37.88 -17.52
C SER A 1072 -7.97 39.20 -18.18
N THR A 1073 -7.02 40.12 -18.37
CA THR A 1073 -7.19 41.38 -19.11
C THR A 1073 -6.96 41.24 -20.61
N GLU A 1074 -6.48 40.09 -21.09
CA GLU A 1074 -6.14 39.84 -22.50
C GLU A 1074 -6.73 38.53 -23.05
N TYR A 1075 -7.72 37.94 -22.37
CA TYR A 1075 -8.33 36.68 -22.76
C TYR A 1075 -8.82 36.68 -24.21
N ASN A 1076 -9.54 37.73 -24.64
CA ASN A 1076 -10.18 37.74 -25.95
C ASN A 1076 -9.20 38.13 -27.05
N LYS A 1077 -8.28 39.07 -26.77
CA LYS A 1077 -7.17 39.46 -27.63
C LYS A 1077 -6.29 38.26 -27.97
N GLU A 1078 -5.82 37.52 -26.97
CA GLU A 1078 -4.91 36.39 -27.21
C GLU A 1078 -5.62 35.19 -27.85
N TRP A 1079 -6.92 35.02 -27.58
CA TRP A 1079 -7.76 34.08 -28.34
C TRP A 1079 -7.74 34.40 -29.85
N TRP A 1080 -7.95 35.66 -30.23
CA TRP A 1080 -7.93 36.05 -31.64
C TRP A 1080 -6.53 36.06 -32.27
N ASN A 1081 -5.48 36.34 -31.49
CA ASN A 1081 -4.10 36.16 -31.95
C ASN A 1081 -3.81 34.70 -32.31
N LEU A 1082 -4.27 33.74 -31.50
CA LEU A 1082 -4.11 32.32 -31.80
C LEU A 1082 -4.97 31.86 -32.98
N ARG A 1083 -6.23 32.33 -33.07
CA ARG A 1083 -7.10 32.11 -34.24
C ARG A 1083 -6.44 32.63 -35.52
N MET A 1084 -5.79 33.78 -35.46
CA MET A 1084 -5.03 34.32 -36.59
C MET A 1084 -3.80 33.49 -36.92
N LYS A 1085 -2.98 33.17 -35.91
CA LYS A 1085 -1.72 32.46 -36.09
C LYS A 1085 -1.92 31.06 -36.69
N TYR A 1086 -2.89 30.30 -36.18
CA TYR A 1086 -3.04 28.89 -36.53
C TYR A 1086 -4.11 28.64 -37.61
N GLN A 1087 -5.24 29.36 -37.57
CA GLN A 1087 -6.31 29.16 -38.56
C GLN A 1087 -6.29 30.19 -39.70
N GLY A 1088 -5.66 31.35 -39.54
CA GLY A 1088 -5.78 32.43 -40.52
C GLY A 1088 -7.20 32.97 -40.61
N LEU A 1089 -7.89 33.10 -39.48
CA LEU A 1089 -9.26 33.60 -39.38
C LEU A 1089 -9.35 34.90 -38.58
N CYS A 1090 -10.00 35.92 -39.13
CA CYS A 1090 -10.25 37.20 -38.45
C CYS A 1090 -11.68 37.29 -37.92
N PRO A 1091 -11.93 38.05 -36.84
CA PRO A 1091 -13.29 38.35 -36.43
C PRO A 1091 -13.92 39.31 -37.45
N PRO A 1092 -15.20 39.12 -37.82
CA PRO A 1092 -15.86 40.00 -38.79
C PRO A 1092 -16.21 41.37 -38.24
N VAL A 1093 -16.17 41.55 -36.92
CA VAL A 1093 -16.35 42.81 -36.21
C VAL A 1093 -15.25 42.98 -35.18
N THR A 1094 -14.91 44.23 -34.86
CA THR A 1094 -13.95 44.52 -33.79
C THR A 1094 -14.43 43.93 -32.47
N ARG A 1095 -13.54 43.20 -31.78
CA ARG A 1095 -13.79 42.61 -30.47
C ARG A 1095 -13.03 43.39 -29.40
N THR A 1096 -13.59 43.41 -28.20
CA THR A 1096 -13.07 44.07 -27.01
C THR A 1096 -12.84 43.06 -25.89
N GLU A 1097 -12.30 43.49 -24.76
CA GLU A 1097 -12.17 42.63 -23.57
C GLU A 1097 -13.45 42.58 -22.72
N ASP A 1098 -14.49 43.33 -23.09
CA ASP A 1098 -15.84 43.06 -22.58
C ASP A 1098 -16.41 41.78 -23.21
N ASP A 1099 -15.85 41.33 -24.33
CA ASP A 1099 -16.22 40.08 -24.98
C ASP A 1099 -15.48 38.88 -24.35
N PHE A 1100 -16.06 37.69 -24.50
CA PHE A 1100 -15.44 36.43 -24.12
C PHE A 1100 -15.81 35.35 -25.14
N ASP A 1101 -15.28 35.50 -26.35
CA ASP A 1101 -15.55 34.63 -27.48
C ASP A 1101 -15.21 33.14 -27.25
N PRO A 1102 -14.14 32.74 -26.52
CA PRO A 1102 -13.93 31.33 -26.21
C PRO A 1102 -15.08 30.74 -25.38
N GLY A 1103 -15.71 31.50 -24.48
CA GLY A 1103 -16.88 31.04 -23.72
C GLY A 1103 -18.10 30.68 -24.57
N ALA A 1104 -18.15 31.14 -25.83
CA ALA A 1104 -19.22 30.80 -26.76
C ALA A 1104 -19.05 29.40 -27.41
N LYS A 1105 -18.08 28.59 -26.98
CA LYS A 1105 -17.88 27.18 -27.39
C LYS A 1105 -18.06 26.25 -26.18
N PHE A 1106 -18.99 25.29 -26.27
CA PHE A 1106 -19.42 24.37 -25.20
C PHE A 1106 -18.31 23.86 -24.26
N HIS A 1107 -17.20 23.36 -24.81
CA HIS A 1107 -16.11 22.75 -24.05
C HIS A 1107 -15.39 23.69 -23.08
N ILE A 1108 -15.50 25.01 -23.27
CA ILE A 1108 -14.94 26.01 -22.36
C ILE A 1108 -15.77 26.11 -21.06
N PRO A 1109 -17.07 26.47 -21.08
CA PRO A 1109 -17.92 26.49 -19.90
C PRO A 1109 -18.17 25.11 -19.28
N ALA A 1110 -18.16 24.03 -20.07
CA ALA A 1110 -18.30 22.65 -19.57
C ALA A 1110 -16.99 22.02 -19.09
N ASN A 1111 -15.88 22.78 -19.13
CA ASN A 1111 -14.57 22.34 -18.67
C ASN A 1111 -14.08 20.99 -19.25
N VAL A 1112 -14.31 20.77 -20.54
CA VAL A 1112 -13.87 19.55 -21.24
C VAL A 1112 -12.57 19.84 -21.98
N PRO A 1113 -11.43 19.18 -21.67
CA PRO A 1113 -10.17 19.31 -22.43
C PRO A 1113 -10.37 19.07 -23.93
N TYR A 1114 -9.74 19.87 -24.79
CA TYR A 1114 -10.01 19.89 -26.24
C TYR A 1114 -8.91 19.24 -27.07
N VAL A 1115 -7.68 19.19 -26.56
CA VAL A 1115 -6.52 18.59 -27.23
C VAL A 1115 -6.75 17.11 -27.55
N ARG A 1116 -7.66 16.44 -26.83
CA ARG A 1116 -8.14 15.08 -27.14
C ARG A 1116 -8.60 14.92 -28.58
N TYR A 1117 -9.27 15.94 -29.14
CA TYR A 1117 -9.75 15.90 -30.52
C TYR A 1117 -8.62 16.13 -31.53
N PHE A 1118 -7.65 16.98 -31.22
CA PHE A 1118 -6.45 17.11 -32.06
C PHE A 1118 -5.69 15.79 -32.13
N VAL A 1119 -5.42 15.17 -30.97
CA VAL A 1119 -4.78 13.86 -30.90
C VAL A 1119 -5.61 12.81 -31.64
N SER A 1120 -6.92 12.79 -31.44
CA SER A 1120 -7.84 11.90 -32.14
C SER A 1120 -7.70 12.01 -33.66
N PHE A 1121 -7.71 13.22 -34.19
CA PHE A 1121 -7.65 13.47 -35.63
C PHE A 1121 -6.31 13.08 -36.25
N ILE A 1122 -5.24 12.93 -35.45
CA ILE A 1122 -3.99 12.31 -35.90
C ILE A 1122 -4.09 10.79 -35.85
N ILE A 1123 -4.36 10.25 -34.66
CA ILE A 1123 -4.21 8.81 -34.42
C ILE A 1123 -5.34 7.98 -35.05
N GLN A 1124 -6.51 8.56 -35.35
CA GLN A 1124 -7.59 7.87 -36.06
C GLN A 1124 -7.13 7.41 -37.44
N PHE A 1125 -6.27 8.17 -38.15
CA PHE A 1125 -5.73 7.73 -39.44
C PHE A 1125 -4.64 6.68 -39.28
N GLN A 1126 -3.87 6.72 -38.19
CA GLN A 1126 -2.93 5.64 -37.86
C GLN A 1126 -3.67 4.33 -37.58
N PHE A 1127 -4.77 4.40 -36.82
CA PHE A 1127 -5.64 3.27 -36.57
C PHE A 1127 -6.31 2.81 -37.86
N HIS A 1128 -6.86 3.72 -38.65
CA HIS A 1128 -7.51 3.39 -39.91
C HIS A 1128 -6.57 2.62 -40.83
N LYS A 1129 -5.35 3.12 -41.04
CA LYS A 1129 -4.33 2.43 -41.84
C LYS A 1129 -4.05 1.02 -41.31
N ALA A 1130 -3.81 0.87 -40.01
CA ALA A 1130 -3.54 -0.44 -39.42
C ALA A 1130 -4.72 -1.42 -39.55
N LEU A 1131 -5.95 -0.93 -39.38
CA LEU A 1131 -7.16 -1.72 -39.53
C LEU A 1131 -7.42 -2.09 -41.00
N CYS A 1132 -7.12 -1.20 -41.94
CA CYS A 1132 -7.18 -1.46 -43.38
C CYS A 1132 -6.16 -2.50 -43.82
N ASP A 1133 -4.93 -2.42 -43.30
CA ASP A 1133 -3.88 -3.42 -43.51
C ASP A 1133 -4.34 -4.79 -42.96
N ALA A 1134 -4.96 -4.81 -41.77
CA ALA A 1134 -5.55 -6.03 -41.18
C ALA A 1134 -6.74 -6.58 -41.99
N ALA A 1135 -7.55 -5.69 -42.57
CA ALA A 1135 -8.64 -6.02 -43.49
C ALA A 1135 -8.15 -6.43 -44.90
N LYS A 1136 -6.83 -6.38 -45.14
CA LYS A 1136 -6.19 -6.70 -46.42
C LYS A 1136 -6.70 -5.81 -47.57
N HIS A 1137 -6.96 -4.55 -47.27
CA HIS A 1137 -7.34 -3.56 -48.27
C HIS A 1137 -6.23 -3.36 -49.31
N VAL A 1138 -6.62 -3.14 -50.56
CA VAL A 1138 -5.71 -2.84 -51.68
C VAL A 1138 -6.23 -1.61 -52.39
N GLY A 1139 -5.36 -0.61 -52.58
CA GLY A 1139 -5.69 0.66 -53.21
C GLY A 1139 -5.43 1.85 -52.29
N PRO A 1140 -5.85 3.07 -52.70
CA PRO A 1140 -5.70 4.26 -51.87
C PRO A 1140 -6.38 4.12 -50.52
N LEU A 1141 -5.76 4.63 -49.46
CA LEU A 1141 -6.24 4.48 -48.09
C LEU A 1141 -7.66 5.03 -47.89
N HIS A 1142 -8.01 6.14 -48.54
CA HIS A 1142 -9.35 6.76 -48.43
C HIS A 1142 -10.50 5.93 -49.01
N THR A 1143 -10.21 4.87 -49.76
CA THR A 1143 -11.21 3.94 -50.30
C THR A 1143 -11.45 2.73 -49.40
N CYS A 1144 -10.74 2.63 -48.29
CA CYS A 1144 -10.82 1.50 -47.37
C CYS A 1144 -12.14 1.48 -46.59
N ASP A 1145 -12.80 0.32 -46.60
CA ASP A 1145 -13.93 -0.01 -45.74
C ASP A 1145 -13.62 -1.28 -44.96
N ILE A 1146 -13.53 -1.17 -43.63
CA ILE A 1146 -13.22 -2.29 -42.73
C ILE A 1146 -14.46 -3.14 -42.41
N TYR A 1147 -15.65 -2.76 -42.87
CA TYR A 1147 -16.90 -3.48 -42.63
C TYR A 1147 -16.77 -4.98 -42.92
N LYS A 1148 -17.27 -5.81 -42.00
CA LYS A 1148 -17.15 -7.29 -42.00
C LYS A 1148 -15.74 -7.87 -41.82
N SER A 1149 -14.68 -7.07 -41.63
CA SER A 1149 -13.36 -7.61 -41.28
C SER A 1149 -13.30 -8.00 -39.80
N LYS A 1150 -13.28 -9.31 -39.53
CA LYS A 1150 -13.13 -9.85 -38.17
C LYS A 1150 -11.72 -9.66 -37.64
N GLU A 1151 -10.73 -9.63 -38.51
CA GLU A 1151 -9.33 -9.38 -38.18
C GLU A 1151 -9.13 -7.95 -37.66
N ALA A 1152 -9.68 -6.95 -38.35
CA ALA A 1152 -9.67 -5.56 -37.90
C ALA A 1152 -10.44 -5.41 -36.57
N GLY A 1153 -11.62 -6.01 -36.46
CA GLY A 1153 -12.41 -5.99 -35.23
C GLY A 1153 -11.72 -6.64 -34.03
N LYS A 1154 -11.04 -7.78 -34.23
CA LYS A 1154 -10.25 -8.42 -33.17
C LYS A 1154 -9.14 -7.50 -32.69
N LEU A 1155 -8.38 -6.89 -33.61
CA LEU A 1155 -7.29 -5.97 -33.26
C LEU A 1155 -7.82 -4.77 -32.44
N LEU A 1156 -8.91 -4.17 -32.90
CA LEU A 1156 -9.56 -3.04 -32.22
C LEU A 1156 -10.07 -3.43 -30.82
N GLY A 1157 -10.77 -4.56 -30.73
CA GLY A 1157 -11.33 -5.07 -29.47
C GLY A 1157 -10.25 -5.41 -28.44
N ASP A 1158 -9.14 -6.01 -28.86
CA ASP A 1158 -8.04 -6.38 -27.95
C ASP A 1158 -7.34 -5.14 -27.36
N VAL A 1159 -7.18 -4.07 -28.15
CA VAL A 1159 -6.62 -2.80 -27.67
C VAL A 1159 -7.59 -2.11 -26.71
N MET A 1160 -8.90 -2.08 -27.02
CA MET A 1160 -9.91 -1.47 -26.16
C MET A 1160 -10.03 -2.15 -24.78
N LYS A 1161 -9.81 -3.47 -24.69
CA LYS A 1161 -9.85 -4.21 -23.41
C LYS A 1161 -8.79 -3.76 -22.40
N LEU A 1162 -7.70 -3.14 -22.85
CA LEU A 1162 -6.66 -2.63 -21.96
C LEU A 1162 -7.17 -1.45 -21.11
N GLY A 1163 -8.11 -0.67 -21.63
CA GLY A 1163 -8.49 0.61 -21.03
C GLY A 1163 -7.26 1.47 -20.70
N PHE A 1164 -7.18 1.95 -19.46
CA PHE A 1164 -6.05 2.71 -18.94
C PHE A 1164 -5.03 1.86 -18.15
N SER A 1165 -5.07 0.52 -18.24
CA SER A 1165 -4.21 -0.37 -17.45
C SER A 1165 -2.73 -0.36 -17.87
N LYS A 1166 -2.43 0.12 -19.09
CA LYS A 1166 -1.10 0.21 -19.68
C LYS A 1166 -0.80 1.63 -20.17
N PRO A 1167 0.48 2.04 -20.21
CA PRO A 1167 0.89 3.26 -20.89
C PRO A 1167 0.39 3.29 -22.34
N TRP A 1168 -0.13 4.44 -22.80
CA TRP A 1168 -0.68 4.56 -24.15
C TRP A 1168 0.29 4.19 -25.29
N PRO A 1169 1.63 4.34 -25.19
CA PRO A 1169 2.53 3.89 -26.26
C PRO A 1169 2.50 2.37 -26.48
N GLU A 1170 2.22 1.58 -25.43
CA GLU A 1170 2.05 0.12 -25.54
C GLU A 1170 0.75 -0.22 -26.29
N ALA A 1171 -0.35 0.48 -25.97
CA ALA A 1171 -1.62 0.34 -26.70
C ALA A 1171 -1.48 0.79 -28.17
N MET A 1172 -0.74 1.86 -28.44
CA MET A 1172 -0.42 2.34 -29.79
C MET A 1172 0.38 1.31 -30.59
N ALA A 1173 1.38 0.69 -29.96
CA ALA A 1173 2.20 -0.36 -30.58
C ALA A 1173 1.40 -1.63 -30.86
N MET A 1174 0.45 -1.97 -29.99
CA MET A 1174 -0.42 -3.14 -30.19
C MET A 1174 -1.28 -3.02 -31.45
N ILE A 1175 -1.83 -1.83 -31.74
CA ILE A 1175 -2.67 -1.61 -32.93
C ILE A 1175 -1.85 -1.25 -34.18
N THR A 1176 -0.87 -0.35 -34.07
CA THR A 1176 -0.16 0.19 -35.24
C THR A 1176 1.21 -0.45 -35.52
N GLY A 1177 1.71 -1.30 -34.61
CA GLY A 1177 3.06 -1.86 -34.68
C GLY A 1177 4.18 -0.91 -34.21
N GLN A 1178 3.85 0.31 -33.78
CA GLN A 1178 4.83 1.31 -33.32
C GLN A 1178 4.28 2.18 -32.18
N PRO A 1179 5.11 2.79 -31.31
CA PRO A 1179 4.63 3.42 -30.07
C PRO A 1179 4.33 4.94 -30.15
N LYS A 1180 4.55 5.61 -31.28
CA LYS A 1180 4.50 7.08 -31.43
C LYS A 1180 3.22 7.56 -32.14
N MET A 1181 2.85 8.81 -31.87
CA MET A 1181 1.89 9.52 -32.73
C MET A 1181 2.58 9.96 -34.03
N SER A 1182 1.87 9.91 -35.16
CA SER A 1182 2.40 10.27 -36.48
C SER A 1182 1.30 10.80 -37.39
N ALA A 1183 1.55 11.94 -38.04
CA ALA A 1183 0.68 12.53 -39.04
C ALA A 1183 0.78 11.84 -40.43
N GLN A 1184 1.73 10.93 -40.63
CA GLN A 1184 2.02 10.33 -41.94
C GLN A 1184 0.82 9.57 -42.54
N PRO A 1185 0.08 8.72 -41.81
CA PRO A 1185 -1.11 8.06 -42.37
C PRO A 1185 -2.23 9.02 -42.76
N LEU A 1186 -2.35 10.17 -42.07
CA LEU A 1186 -3.28 11.23 -42.46
C LEU A 1186 -2.83 11.86 -43.78
N MET A 1187 -1.54 12.18 -43.92
CA MET A 1187 -1.00 12.73 -45.17
C MET A 1187 -1.16 11.74 -46.33
N GLU A 1188 -0.94 10.44 -46.10
CA GLU A 1188 -1.17 9.37 -47.09
C GLU A 1188 -2.64 9.31 -47.53
N TYR A 1189 -3.59 9.42 -46.59
CA TYR A 1189 -5.02 9.45 -46.89
C TYR A 1189 -5.39 10.58 -47.85
N PHE A 1190 -4.85 11.79 -47.59
CA PHE A 1190 -5.15 13.00 -48.36
C PHE A 1190 -4.21 13.25 -49.55
N GLN A 1191 -3.26 12.36 -49.84
CA GLN A 1191 -2.26 12.54 -50.89
C GLN A 1191 -2.86 12.95 -52.26
N PRO A 1192 -3.94 12.33 -52.77
CA PRO A 1192 -4.52 12.74 -54.05
C PRO A 1192 -5.09 14.18 -54.02
N LEU A 1193 -5.63 14.62 -52.87
CA LEU A 1193 -6.13 15.97 -52.70
C LEU A 1193 -5.00 16.98 -52.55
N ILE A 1194 -3.91 16.63 -51.86
CA ILE A 1194 -2.71 17.48 -51.73
C ILE A 1194 -2.21 17.84 -53.13
N GLU A 1195 -1.98 16.84 -53.98
CA GLU A 1195 -1.49 17.03 -55.35
C GLU A 1195 -2.44 17.88 -56.19
N TRP A 1196 -3.75 17.64 -56.06
CA TRP A 1196 -4.77 18.40 -56.76
C TRP A 1196 -4.81 19.87 -56.31
N LEU A 1197 -4.82 20.12 -54.99
CA LEU A 1197 -4.84 21.46 -54.40
C LEU A 1197 -3.60 22.26 -54.79
N GLU A 1198 -2.42 21.62 -54.80
CA GLU A 1198 -1.20 22.30 -55.20
C GLU A 1198 -1.25 22.78 -56.64
N LYS A 1199 -1.68 21.89 -57.55
CA LYS A 1199 -1.85 22.21 -58.97
C LYS A 1199 -2.89 23.30 -59.18
N GLU A 1200 -4.02 23.21 -58.50
CA GLU A 1200 -5.13 24.14 -58.67
C GLU A 1200 -4.83 25.52 -58.07
N ASN A 1201 -4.19 25.59 -56.90
CA ASN A 1201 -3.74 26.85 -56.31
C ASN A 1201 -2.64 27.50 -57.15
N ASN A 1202 -1.69 26.73 -57.68
CA ASN A 1202 -0.64 27.25 -58.56
C ASN A 1202 -1.21 27.78 -59.89
N LYS A 1203 -2.16 27.07 -60.49
CA LYS A 1203 -2.84 27.49 -61.73
C LYS A 1203 -3.53 28.85 -61.58
N ASN A 1204 -4.03 29.17 -60.39
CA ASN A 1204 -4.77 30.41 -60.12
C ASN A 1204 -3.90 31.49 -59.42
N ASN A 1205 -2.61 31.24 -59.22
CA ASN A 1205 -1.69 32.11 -58.46
C ASN A 1205 -2.20 32.45 -57.05
N ASP A 1206 -2.82 31.49 -56.37
CA ASP A 1206 -3.29 31.69 -55.01
C ASP A 1206 -2.12 31.84 -54.04
N THR A 1207 -2.20 32.86 -53.20
CA THR A 1207 -1.24 33.04 -52.11
C THR A 1207 -1.54 32.03 -51.01
N ARG A 1208 -0.57 31.18 -50.64
CA ARG A 1208 -0.70 30.28 -49.48
C ARG A 1208 -0.40 31.04 -48.20
N GLY A 1209 -1.13 30.74 -47.14
CA GLY A 1209 -1.10 31.53 -45.91
C GLY A 1209 -1.76 32.90 -46.07
N TRP A 1210 -1.54 33.78 -45.10
CA TRP A 1210 -2.18 35.10 -45.00
C TRP A 1210 -1.14 36.18 -44.63
N PRO A 1211 -0.23 36.54 -45.57
CA PRO A 1211 0.81 37.54 -45.29
C PRO A 1211 0.24 38.93 -44.98
N GLU A 1212 -0.96 39.26 -45.46
CA GLU A 1212 -1.70 40.48 -45.09
C GLU A 1212 -2.58 40.21 -43.86
N TYR A 1213 -1.94 39.78 -42.76
CA TYR A 1213 -2.60 39.30 -41.53
C TYR A 1213 -3.35 40.40 -40.76
N ASP A 1214 -3.03 41.67 -41.01
CA ASP A 1214 -3.65 42.83 -40.38
C ASP A 1214 -4.96 43.27 -41.07
N TRP A 1215 -5.28 42.67 -42.22
CA TRP A 1215 -6.53 42.95 -42.94
C TRP A 1215 -7.78 42.59 -42.13
N LYS A 1216 -8.79 43.46 -42.19
CA LYS A 1216 -10.12 43.27 -41.57
C LYS A 1216 -11.23 43.69 -42.54
N PRO A 1217 -12.43 43.08 -42.45
CA PRO A 1217 -13.59 43.52 -43.25
C PRO A 1217 -13.94 44.98 -42.99
N ASN A 1218 -14.17 45.76 -44.04
CA ASN A 1218 -14.55 47.18 -43.93
C ASN A 1218 -15.98 47.32 -43.37
N VAL A 1219 -16.11 47.82 -42.15
CA VAL A 1219 -17.38 48.31 -41.62
C VAL A 1219 -17.60 49.72 -42.18
N LEU A 1220 -18.53 49.87 -43.13
CA LEU A 1220 -19.00 51.20 -43.53
C LEU A 1220 -19.60 51.89 -42.30
N GLU A 1221 -19.02 53.03 -41.90
CA GLU A 1221 -19.67 53.99 -41.02
C GLU A 1221 -21.04 54.38 -41.63
N SER A 1222 -22.13 53.81 -41.13
CA SER A 1222 -23.48 54.24 -41.45
C SER A 1222 -24.01 55.32 -40.50
N THR A 1223 -23.15 55.97 -39.69
CA THR A 1223 -23.58 56.99 -38.71
C THR A 1223 -22.77 58.29 -38.68
N SER A 1224 -21.83 58.55 -39.60
CA SER A 1224 -21.11 59.84 -39.61
C SER A 1224 -21.80 60.96 -40.43
N ASN A 1225 -22.86 60.66 -41.20
CA ASN A 1225 -23.55 61.69 -42.01
C ASN A 1225 -24.73 62.40 -41.31
N THR A 1226 -25.24 61.88 -40.18
CA THR A 1226 -26.32 62.55 -39.43
C THR A 1226 -25.79 63.53 -38.37
N LEU A 1227 -24.62 63.25 -37.78
CA LEU A 1227 -24.00 64.15 -36.80
C LEU A 1227 -23.38 65.39 -37.45
N MET A 1228 -22.82 65.26 -38.67
CA MET A 1228 -22.27 66.39 -39.40
C MET A 1228 -23.38 67.29 -40.00
N GLN A 1229 -24.52 66.73 -40.40
CA GLN A 1229 -25.70 67.52 -40.78
C GLN A 1229 -26.39 68.17 -39.57
N ALA A 1230 -26.42 67.52 -38.41
CA ALA A 1230 -26.95 68.10 -37.17
C ALA A 1230 -26.04 69.21 -36.60
N LEU A 1231 -24.71 69.04 -36.68
CA LEU A 1231 -23.74 70.06 -36.28
C LEU A 1231 -23.77 71.28 -37.23
N ILE A 1232 -23.97 71.08 -38.54
CA ILE A 1232 -24.17 72.19 -39.49
C ILE A 1232 -25.49 72.91 -39.19
N PHE A 1233 -26.57 72.20 -38.86
CA PHE A 1233 -27.84 72.83 -38.46
C PHE A 1233 -27.72 73.62 -37.15
N VAL A 1234 -27.00 73.11 -36.15
CA VAL A 1234 -26.76 73.80 -34.87
C VAL A 1234 -25.83 75.01 -35.05
N PHE A 1235 -24.80 74.92 -35.89
CA PHE A 1235 -23.92 76.07 -36.18
C PHE A 1235 -24.63 77.15 -37.00
N VAL A 1236 -25.48 76.79 -37.97
CA VAL A 1236 -26.28 77.75 -38.74
C VAL A 1236 -27.37 78.39 -37.86
N TYR A 1237 -27.97 77.63 -36.93
CA TYR A 1237 -28.95 78.15 -35.98
C TYR A 1237 -28.32 79.07 -34.91
N MET A 1238 -27.12 78.73 -34.41
CA MET A 1238 -26.39 79.61 -33.49
C MET A 1238 -25.83 80.87 -34.17
N TYR A 1239 -25.42 80.80 -35.45
CA TYR A 1239 -24.98 81.98 -36.21
C TYR A 1239 -26.15 82.93 -36.54
N LEU A 1240 -27.35 82.40 -36.79
CA LEU A 1240 -28.56 83.23 -37.01
C LEU A 1240 -29.13 83.86 -35.72
N ILE A 1241 -28.82 83.30 -34.54
CA ILE A 1241 -29.17 83.91 -33.24
C ILE A 1241 -28.16 85.00 -32.84
N TYR A 1242 -26.91 84.93 -33.33
CA TYR A 1242 -25.86 85.92 -33.02
C TYR A 1242 -25.87 87.16 -33.93
N VAL A 1243 -26.64 87.16 -35.03
CA VAL A 1243 -26.77 88.30 -35.98
C VAL A 1243 -28.19 88.91 -35.95
N LYS A 1244 -28.84 88.92 -34.78
CA LYS A 1244 -30.05 89.71 -34.53
C LYS A 1244 -29.93 90.55 -33.27
#